data_AF-A0A926D4E1-F1
#
_entry.id   AF-A0A926D4E1-F1
#
_cell.length_a   1.000
_cell.length_b   1.000
_cell.length_c   1.000
_cell.angle_alpha   90.00
_cell.angle_beta   90.00
_cell.angle_gamma   90.00
#
_symmetry.space_group_name_H-M   'P 1'
#
loop_
_entity.id
_entity.type
_entity.pdbx_description
1 polymer ?
#
loop_
_entity_poly.entity_id
_entity_poly.type
_entity_poly.pdbx_seq_one_letter_code
_entity_poly.pdbx_strand_id
1 'polypeptide(L)'
;MRAREGSGGLDAFRVAAALLVVAIHTSPLESVNGTADFVLTRILARVAVPFFLMVTGFFLLPAIRRGKKGVLRHFLVKTAMLYGAAILIYLPVLIYNGYFVNEGQPWLFLRDLLLEGTFYHLWYLPASMLGMLIVVGLMKWFQDRTVLFVAAVLYGVGLLGDSYYGLTQQIPLLSDFYGALFSIIDYTRNGLFYAPIFLCLGLMARDMRIPRSGLGLGAGLALMIMEGLMLHHFAWQRHDSMYLWLPLVMVYLFACLLKVRSPAKPFLRRFSMAVYILHPMAIVLVRGAGKALHLKGLMDISPLYYLAVAGLSVLAAGLYAKIAEKGNDARERAWVEINLRNLYHNVEELKKLLPEGCALMAVVKANAYGHGAVEIARALHKAGITAYATATAEEGVQLRKRGIRGDILVLGYTPASERKKLRKYRLIQTVADSDHARALSGKKPIRAHVAVDTGMHRLGEDYARIDELCTIYLEAGLKVEGLSTHLCAADSTKEEDILFTYRQIERFWQVVKALKARGVEPGKLHFQSTYGLLNYDGTGCAYARVGIALYGVLSSPNGLVRSELDLRPVLSLKGKIGAIREIEEGETLGYGRAYRAKEKMTAAVVTLGYADGIPRGLTGEALVHGRRVPIVGRICMDQLTLDVSGIEDVKAGDVVTLIGRDGEAFISAEEAAAGAGTITNELLSRLGPRLGRVVLS
;
A
#
# COMPACT_ATOMS: atom_id res chain seq x y z
N MET A 1 -1.33 -7.28 1.24
CA MET A 1 -1.68 -6.94 2.64
C MET A 1 -2.33 -5.56 2.68
N ARG A 2 -3.65 -5.45 2.90
CA ARG A 2 -4.36 -4.15 2.97
C ARG A 2 -3.83 -3.32 4.14
N ALA A 3 -3.39 -2.08 3.88
CA ALA A 3 -2.99 -1.13 4.90
C ALA A 3 -4.21 -0.75 5.76
N ARG A 4 -4.33 -1.36 6.95
CA ARG A 4 -5.38 -1.03 7.91
C ARG A 4 -5.08 0.33 8.56
N GLU A 5 -6.12 1.15 8.70
CA GLU A 5 -6.08 2.46 9.34
C GLU A 5 -5.45 2.36 10.75
N GLY A 6 -4.55 3.29 11.11
CA GLY A 6 -3.98 3.38 12.46
C GLY A 6 -2.66 2.65 12.72
N SER A 7 -2.06 1.98 11.74
CA SER A 7 -0.75 1.31 11.92
C SER A 7 0.48 2.24 11.83
N GLY A 8 0.29 3.53 11.51
CA GLY A 8 1.40 4.46 11.33
C GLY A 8 2.25 4.69 12.58
N GLY A 9 1.65 4.63 13.78
CA GLY A 9 2.40 4.71 15.04
C GLY A 9 3.34 3.52 15.24
N LEU A 10 2.86 2.31 14.94
CA LEU A 10 3.68 1.11 14.95
C LEU A 10 4.80 1.19 13.90
N ASP A 11 4.48 1.64 12.68
CA ASP A 11 5.47 1.76 11.61
C ASP A 11 6.58 2.78 11.95
N ALA A 12 6.26 3.86 12.66
CA ALA A 12 7.25 4.83 13.14
C ALA A 12 8.14 4.25 14.26
N PHE A 13 7.54 3.60 15.25
CA PHE A 13 8.28 3.03 16.38
C PHE A 13 9.21 1.88 15.96
N ARG A 14 8.95 1.20 14.83
CA ARG A 14 9.89 0.20 14.26
C ARG A 14 11.30 0.73 14.05
N VAL A 15 11.44 1.99 13.67
CA VAL A 15 12.77 2.61 13.48
C VAL A 15 13.43 2.84 14.83
N ALA A 16 12.70 3.41 15.79
CA ALA A 16 13.19 3.59 17.15
C ALA A 16 13.60 2.25 17.78
N ALA A 17 12.78 1.21 17.66
CA ALA A 17 13.09 -0.14 18.12
C ALA A 17 14.35 -0.70 17.46
N ALA A 18 14.55 -0.51 16.14
CA ALA A 18 15.77 -0.94 15.48
C ALA A 18 17.01 -0.20 16.01
N LEU A 19 16.92 1.11 16.27
CA LEU A 19 18.01 1.89 16.87
C LEU A 19 18.28 1.53 18.34
N LEU A 20 17.26 1.12 19.09
CA LEU A 20 17.44 0.54 20.43
C LEU A 20 18.18 -0.79 20.36
N VAL A 21 17.95 -1.63 19.34
CA VAL A 21 18.78 -2.84 19.12
C VAL A 21 20.23 -2.46 18.87
N VAL A 22 20.51 -1.42 18.07
CA VAL A 22 21.89 -0.93 17.89
C VAL A 22 22.49 -0.50 19.23
N ALA A 23 21.74 0.23 20.06
CA ALA A 23 22.21 0.66 21.38
C ALA A 23 22.57 -0.53 22.29
N ILE A 24 21.76 -1.61 22.30
CA ILE A 24 22.04 -2.85 23.06
C ILE A 24 23.43 -3.42 22.74
N HIS A 25 23.90 -3.27 21.50
CA HIS A 25 25.14 -3.88 21.02
C HIS A 25 26.33 -2.92 20.99
N THR A 26 26.11 -1.65 21.28
CA THR A 26 27.14 -0.61 21.20
C THR A 26 27.33 0.16 22.48
N SER A 27 26.49 -0.04 23.50
CA SER A 27 26.63 0.54 24.85
C SER A 27 26.94 2.04 24.83
N PRO A 28 26.04 2.87 24.26
CA PRO A 28 26.31 4.27 23.96
C PRO A 28 26.75 5.11 25.17
N LEU A 29 26.39 4.74 26.39
CA LEU A 29 26.63 5.56 27.58
C LEU A 29 27.72 5.00 28.49
N GLU A 30 28.33 3.85 28.16
CA GLU A 30 29.26 3.15 29.07
C GLU A 30 30.45 4.02 29.47
N SER A 31 31.06 4.73 28.52
CA SER A 31 32.19 5.64 28.80
C SER A 31 31.80 6.94 29.51
N VAL A 32 30.49 7.22 29.67
CA VAL A 32 29.99 8.40 30.38
C VAL A 32 29.53 8.01 31.79
N ASN A 33 28.69 6.98 31.89
CA ASN A 33 28.15 6.46 33.14
C ASN A 33 27.62 5.03 32.93
N GLY A 34 28.30 4.02 33.49
CA GLY A 34 27.94 2.61 33.34
C GLY A 34 26.54 2.26 33.86
N THR A 35 26.07 2.90 34.93
CA THR A 35 24.69 2.69 35.42
C THR A 35 23.65 3.24 34.43
N ALA A 36 23.92 4.41 33.83
CA ALA A 36 23.04 4.97 32.81
C ALA A 36 23.02 4.10 31.54
N ASP A 37 24.17 3.53 31.15
CA ASP A 37 24.21 2.55 30.05
C ASP A 37 23.41 1.31 30.39
N PHE A 38 23.60 0.73 31.58
CA PHE A 38 22.85 -0.42 32.04
C PHE A 38 21.34 -0.17 31.97
N VAL A 39 20.86 0.96 32.50
CA VAL A 39 19.44 1.35 32.42
C VAL A 39 18.98 1.47 30.97
N LEU A 40 19.77 2.09 30.10
CA LEU A 40 19.41 2.26 28.69
C LEU A 40 19.41 0.93 27.93
N THR A 41 20.51 0.17 27.96
CA THR A 41 20.76 -0.97 27.09
C THR A 41 20.22 -2.28 27.65
N ARG A 42 20.29 -2.47 28.97
CA ARG A 42 19.86 -3.71 29.63
C ARG A 42 18.43 -3.67 30.09
N ILE A 43 17.86 -2.49 30.38
CA ILE A 43 16.46 -2.36 30.81
C ILE A 43 15.58 -1.75 29.70
N LEU A 44 15.75 -0.47 29.38
CA LEU A 44 14.82 0.28 28.53
C LEU A 44 14.80 -0.22 27.09
N ALA A 45 15.96 -0.48 26.49
CA ALA A 45 16.06 -0.94 25.11
C ALA A 45 15.49 -2.36 24.91
N ARG A 46 15.28 -3.13 26.00
CA ARG A 46 14.70 -4.49 25.92
C ARG A 46 13.25 -4.52 25.43
N VAL A 47 12.58 -3.37 25.32
CA VAL A 47 11.27 -3.27 24.65
C VAL A 47 11.33 -3.56 23.14
N ALA A 48 12.51 -3.46 22.51
CA ALA A 48 12.65 -3.48 21.06
C ALA A 48 12.25 -4.81 20.39
N VAL A 49 12.77 -5.94 20.85
CA VAL A 49 12.46 -7.26 20.28
C VAL A 49 11.01 -7.70 20.57
N PRO A 50 10.50 -7.58 21.82
CA PRO A 50 9.08 -7.75 22.13
C PRO A 50 8.15 -6.96 21.22
N PHE A 51 8.52 -5.71 20.91
CA PHE A 51 7.74 -4.88 20.00
C PHE A 51 7.61 -5.53 18.62
N PHE A 52 8.71 -6.01 18.02
CA PHE A 52 8.65 -6.68 16.72
C PHE A 52 7.81 -7.97 16.75
N LEU A 53 7.90 -8.75 17.82
CA LEU A 53 7.07 -9.94 18.04
C LEU A 53 5.58 -9.59 18.16
N MET A 54 5.23 -8.59 18.97
CA MET A 54 3.86 -8.11 19.09
C MET A 54 3.31 -7.60 17.75
N VAL A 55 4.09 -6.86 16.97
CA VAL A 55 3.64 -6.41 15.64
C VAL A 55 3.40 -7.60 14.70
N THR A 56 4.24 -8.64 14.78
CA THR A 56 4.07 -9.88 14.00
C THR A 56 2.77 -10.57 14.38
N GLY A 57 2.50 -10.75 15.68
CA GLY A 57 1.24 -11.31 16.19
C GLY A 57 0.02 -10.49 15.78
N PHE A 58 0.09 -9.17 15.93
CA PHE A 58 -0.99 -8.22 15.60
C PHE A 58 -1.46 -8.31 14.14
N PHE A 59 -0.53 -8.47 13.20
CA PHE A 59 -0.87 -8.52 11.77
C PHE A 59 -1.20 -9.93 11.25
N LEU A 60 -0.52 -10.97 11.74
CA LEU A 60 -0.58 -12.31 11.13
C LEU A 60 -1.59 -13.24 11.81
N LEU A 61 -1.58 -13.32 13.14
CA LEU A 61 -2.42 -14.27 13.89
C LEU A 61 -3.92 -14.13 13.61
N PRO A 62 -4.51 -12.92 13.45
CA PRO A 62 -5.94 -12.82 13.15
C PRO A 62 -6.32 -13.27 11.73
N ALA A 63 -5.36 -13.35 10.81
CA ALA A 63 -5.61 -13.93 9.49
C ALA A 63 -5.61 -15.46 9.58
N ILE A 64 -4.68 -16.01 10.36
CA ILE A 64 -4.54 -17.45 10.62
C ILE A 64 -5.76 -17.97 11.40
N ARG A 65 -6.19 -17.29 12.47
CA ARG A 65 -7.38 -17.64 13.26
C ARG A 65 -8.68 -17.68 12.45
N ARG A 66 -8.77 -16.87 11.39
CA ARG A 66 -9.91 -16.85 10.45
C ARG A 66 -9.81 -17.91 9.33
N GLY A 67 -8.87 -18.85 9.45
CA GLY A 67 -8.73 -19.95 8.50
C GLY A 67 -8.14 -19.55 7.13
N LYS A 68 -7.46 -18.40 7.01
CA LYS A 68 -6.83 -18.03 5.73
C LYS A 68 -5.66 -18.97 5.41
N LYS A 69 -5.88 -19.87 4.45
CA LYS A 69 -4.88 -20.82 3.95
C LYS A 69 -3.64 -20.08 3.42
N GLY A 70 -2.46 -20.67 3.63
CA GLY A 70 -1.19 -20.19 3.09
C GLY A 70 -0.50 -19.05 3.87
N VAL A 71 -1.17 -18.36 4.80
CA VAL A 71 -0.57 -17.23 5.55
C VAL A 71 0.62 -17.67 6.40
N LEU A 72 0.46 -18.75 7.18
CA LEU A 72 1.54 -19.29 8.01
C LEU A 72 2.73 -19.76 7.17
N ARG A 73 2.46 -20.56 6.12
CA ARG A 73 3.49 -21.04 5.20
C ARG A 73 4.27 -19.87 4.58
N HIS A 74 3.57 -18.85 4.09
CA HIS A 74 4.20 -17.67 3.50
C HIS A 74 5.08 -16.93 4.50
N PHE A 75 4.63 -16.76 5.75
CA PHE A 75 5.43 -16.17 6.82
C PHE A 75 6.70 -16.98 7.10
N LEU A 76 6.57 -18.29 7.34
CA LEU A 76 7.70 -19.17 7.64
C LEU A 76 8.73 -19.17 6.51
N VAL A 77 8.28 -19.38 5.27
CA VAL A 77 9.16 -19.41 4.09
C VAL A 77 9.88 -18.08 3.89
N LYS A 78 9.18 -16.95 4.04
CA LYS A 78 9.78 -15.63 3.89
C LYS A 78 10.79 -15.31 5.00
N THR A 79 10.46 -15.63 6.25
CA THR A 79 11.36 -15.40 7.40
C THR A 79 12.58 -16.32 7.31
N ALA A 80 12.40 -17.58 6.89
CA ALA A 80 13.49 -18.52 6.66
C ALA A 80 14.42 -18.06 5.53
N MET A 81 13.90 -17.57 4.40
CA MET A 81 14.72 -16.98 3.33
C MET A 81 15.52 -15.77 3.82
N LEU A 82 14.88 -14.88 4.59
CA LEU A 82 15.55 -13.71 5.14
C LEU A 82 16.67 -14.10 6.12
N TYR A 83 16.41 -15.11 6.95
CA TYR A 83 17.38 -15.63 7.89
C TYR A 83 18.55 -16.32 7.17
N GLY A 84 18.28 -17.15 6.17
CA GLY A 84 19.31 -17.75 5.32
C GLY A 84 20.17 -16.72 4.60
N ALA A 85 19.57 -15.65 4.05
CA ALA A 85 20.31 -14.55 3.45
C ALA A 85 21.19 -13.82 4.48
N ALA A 86 20.69 -13.60 5.69
CA ALA A 86 21.48 -12.99 6.76
C ALA A 86 22.65 -13.88 7.18
N ILE A 87 22.45 -15.20 7.29
CA ILE A 87 23.53 -16.18 7.55
C ILE A 87 24.61 -16.06 6.50
N LEU A 88 24.25 -16.03 5.20
CA LEU A 88 25.23 -15.93 4.12
C LEU A 88 26.04 -14.63 4.19
N ILE A 89 25.41 -13.51 4.56
CA ILE A 89 26.10 -12.22 4.76
C ILE A 89 27.16 -12.31 5.87
N TYR A 90 26.87 -13.04 6.94
CA TYR A 90 27.74 -13.13 8.12
C TYR A 90 28.63 -14.37 8.16
N LEU A 91 28.47 -15.31 7.23
CA LEU A 91 29.28 -16.52 7.16
C LEU A 91 30.79 -16.23 7.09
N PRO A 92 31.28 -15.24 6.32
CA PRO A 92 32.72 -14.91 6.32
C PRO A 92 33.22 -14.43 7.68
N VAL A 93 32.38 -13.67 8.42
CA VAL A 93 32.72 -13.16 9.76
C VAL A 93 32.78 -14.31 10.77
N LEU A 94 31.84 -15.26 10.69
CA LEU A 94 31.84 -16.47 11.51
C LEU A 94 33.10 -17.32 11.29
N ILE A 95 33.51 -17.49 10.02
CA ILE A 95 34.74 -18.21 9.66
C ILE A 95 35.96 -17.47 10.20
N TYR A 96 36.03 -16.15 10.02
CA TYR A 96 37.16 -15.34 10.52
C TYR A 96 37.32 -15.40 12.03
N ASN A 97 36.21 -15.43 12.78
CA ASN A 97 36.22 -15.55 14.24
C ASN A 97 36.48 -16.99 14.74
N GLY A 98 36.73 -17.95 13.84
CA GLY A 98 37.06 -19.33 14.19
C GLY A 98 35.88 -20.15 14.72
N TYR A 99 34.64 -19.75 14.47
CA TYR A 99 33.44 -20.44 15.00
C TYR A 99 33.44 -21.95 14.71
N PHE A 100 33.70 -22.34 13.45
CA PHE A 100 33.74 -23.75 13.04
C PHE A 100 35.00 -24.52 13.49
N VAL A 101 36.03 -23.80 13.97
CA VAL A 101 37.28 -24.40 14.46
C VAL A 101 37.21 -24.61 15.98
N ASN A 102 36.61 -23.67 16.70
CA ASN A 102 36.52 -23.68 18.17
C ASN A 102 35.35 -24.51 18.69
N GLU A 103 34.21 -24.56 17.99
CA GLU A 103 33.01 -25.26 18.47
C GLU A 103 32.83 -26.66 17.89
N GLY A 104 33.50 -27.01 16.79
CA GLY A 104 33.84 -28.37 16.33
C GLY A 104 32.74 -29.42 16.12
N GLN A 105 31.50 -29.20 16.57
CA GLN A 105 30.43 -30.19 16.55
C GLN A 105 29.27 -29.73 15.64
N PRO A 106 28.93 -30.49 14.58
CA PRO A 106 27.81 -30.16 13.69
C PRO A 106 26.47 -29.97 14.39
N TRP A 107 26.28 -30.59 15.56
CA TRP A 107 25.09 -30.44 16.40
C TRP A 107 24.94 -29.04 16.99
N LEU A 108 26.03 -28.40 17.44
CA LEU A 108 26.00 -27.04 18.01
C LEU A 108 25.55 -26.02 16.96
N PHE A 109 26.08 -26.14 15.74
CA PHE A 109 25.62 -25.30 14.63
C PHE A 109 24.13 -25.50 14.31
N LEU A 110 23.62 -26.74 14.38
CA LEU A 110 22.19 -27.03 14.15
C LEU A 110 21.31 -26.45 15.27
N ARG A 111 21.75 -26.57 16.53
CA ARG A 111 21.11 -25.93 17.69
C ARG A 111 21.04 -24.42 17.50
N ASP A 112 22.15 -23.78 17.15
CA ASP A 112 22.21 -22.33 16.96
C ASP A 112 21.39 -21.90 15.75
N LEU A 113 21.39 -22.70 14.67
CA LEU A 113 20.55 -22.45 13.50
C LEU A 113 19.07 -22.42 13.86
N LEU A 114 18.59 -23.38 14.66
CA LEU A 114 17.16 -23.57 14.91
C LEU A 114 16.64 -22.81 16.13
N LEU A 115 17.44 -22.65 17.17
CA LEU A 115 16.99 -22.19 18.50
C LEU A 115 17.57 -20.83 18.90
N GLU A 116 18.85 -20.60 18.67
CA GLU A 116 19.58 -19.47 19.30
C GLU A 116 19.94 -18.34 18.35
N GLY A 117 19.97 -18.60 17.04
CA GLY A 117 20.54 -17.71 16.04
C GLY A 117 22.03 -17.99 15.80
N THR A 118 22.38 -18.30 14.56
CA THR A 118 23.77 -18.45 14.05
C THR A 118 24.68 -17.23 14.27
N PHE A 119 24.10 -16.07 14.56
CA PHE A 119 24.82 -14.88 14.98
C PHE A 119 24.01 -14.27 16.12
N TYR A 120 24.66 -13.99 17.26
CA TYR A 120 24.00 -13.56 18.51
C TYR A 120 23.01 -12.38 18.31
N HIS A 121 23.25 -11.54 17.31
CA HIS A 121 22.43 -10.37 16.99
C HIS A 121 21.14 -10.67 16.18
N LEU A 122 20.99 -11.87 15.61
CA LEU A 122 19.93 -12.25 14.65
C LEU A 122 18.90 -13.26 15.19
N TRP A 123 18.98 -13.62 16.48
CA TRP A 123 18.13 -14.62 17.14
C TRP A 123 16.61 -14.37 17.01
N TYR A 124 16.19 -13.12 16.77
CA TYR A 124 14.78 -12.76 16.56
C TYR A 124 14.12 -13.57 15.44
N LEU A 125 14.85 -13.85 14.35
CA LEU A 125 14.29 -14.53 13.17
C LEU A 125 13.86 -15.97 13.49
N PRO A 126 14.74 -16.87 13.98
CA PRO A 126 14.33 -18.21 14.41
C PRO A 126 13.33 -18.17 15.58
N ALA A 127 13.51 -17.26 16.54
CA ALA A 127 12.58 -17.13 17.66
C ALA A 127 11.15 -16.77 17.21
N SER A 128 11.01 -15.89 16.23
CA SER A 128 9.71 -15.51 15.67
C SER A 128 9.02 -16.67 14.93
N MET A 129 9.78 -17.55 14.29
CA MET A 129 9.26 -18.73 13.60
C MET A 129 8.79 -19.78 14.61
N LEU A 130 9.64 -20.15 15.56
CA LEU A 130 9.32 -21.14 16.60
C LEU A 130 8.14 -20.67 17.46
N GLY A 131 8.16 -19.42 17.93
CA GLY A 131 7.06 -18.84 18.70
C GLY A 131 5.74 -18.83 17.93
N MET A 132 5.77 -18.53 16.63
CA MET A 132 4.57 -18.57 15.78
C MET A 132 4.03 -20.00 15.65
N LEU A 133 4.89 -21.00 15.49
CA LEU A 133 4.48 -22.41 15.42
C LEU A 133 3.83 -22.87 16.73
N ILE A 134 4.41 -22.51 17.88
CA ILE A 134 3.86 -22.83 19.20
C ILE A 134 2.47 -22.18 19.37
N VAL A 135 2.37 -20.86 19.16
CA VAL A 135 1.11 -20.13 19.34
C VAL A 135 0.03 -20.67 18.40
N VAL A 136 0.34 -20.86 17.12
CA VAL A 136 -0.63 -21.41 16.15
C VAL A 136 -1.01 -22.85 16.49
N GLY A 137 -0.07 -23.67 16.97
CA GLY A 137 -0.33 -25.02 17.45
C GLY A 137 -1.32 -25.05 18.60
N LEU A 138 -1.07 -24.23 19.64
CA LEU A 138 -1.96 -24.09 20.79
C LEU A 138 -3.34 -23.55 20.39
N MET A 139 -3.40 -22.60 19.47
CA MET A 139 -4.66 -22.04 18.95
C MET A 139 -5.53 -23.06 18.20
N LYS A 140 -5.01 -24.22 17.80
CA LYS A 140 -5.86 -25.29 17.23
C LYS A 140 -6.77 -25.92 18.26
N TRP A 141 -6.34 -25.96 19.52
CA TRP A 141 -6.98 -26.72 20.58
C TRP A 141 -7.59 -25.83 21.67
N PHE A 142 -7.07 -24.60 21.81
CA PHE A 142 -7.42 -23.72 22.92
C PHE A 142 -7.97 -22.35 22.47
N GLN A 143 -8.68 -21.69 23.37
CA GLN A 143 -9.12 -20.29 23.21
C GLN A 143 -7.97 -19.32 23.51
N ASP A 144 -8.05 -18.11 22.93
CA ASP A 144 -6.98 -17.09 23.00
C ASP A 144 -6.53 -16.78 24.44
N ARG A 145 -7.44 -16.79 25.42
CA ARG A 145 -7.10 -16.59 26.85
C ARG A 145 -6.25 -17.71 27.43
N THR A 146 -6.58 -18.96 27.10
CA THR A 146 -5.82 -20.14 27.54
C THR A 146 -4.46 -20.18 26.85
N VAL A 147 -4.40 -19.83 25.56
CA VAL A 147 -3.12 -19.72 24.82
C VAL A 147 -2.23 -18.65 25.45
N LEU A 148 -2.78 -17.49 25.82
CA LEU A 148 -2.03 -16.46 26.55
C LEU A 148 -1.54 -16.97 27.90
N PHE A 149 -2.37 -17.67 28.66
CA PHE A 149 -1.98 -18.23 29.97
C PHE A 149 -0.80 -19.19 29.83
N VAL A 150 -0.87 -20.15 28.90
CA VAL A 150 0.25 -21.07 28.62
C VAL A 150 1.50 -20.29 28.21
N ALA A 151 1.37 -19.29 27.35
CA ALA A 151 2.49 -18.45 26.93
C ALA A 151 3.08 -17.64 28.11
N ALA A 152 2.27 -17.21 29.07
CA ALA A 152 2.73 -16.53 30.28
C ALA A 152 3.46 -17.47 31.25
N VAL A 153 3.01 -18.72 31.37
CA VAL A 153 3.73 -19.76 32.13
C VAL A 153 5.09 -20.03 31.50
N LEU A 154 5.16 -20.19 30.17
CA LEU A 154 6.42 -20.34 29.46
C LEU A 154 7.35 -19.14 29.69
N TYR A 155 6.82 -17.91 29.66
CA TYR A 155 7.60 -16.71 29.98
C TYR A 155 8.11 -16.72 31.42
N GLY A 156 7.30 -17.16 32.39
CA GLY A 156 7.70 -17.30 33.79
C GLY A 156 8.85 -18.29 33.98
N VAL A 157 8.81 -19.43 33.30
CA VAL A 157 9.93 -20.39 33.28
C VAL A 157 11.19 -19.75 32.69
N GLY A 158 11.07 -19.00 31.59
CA GLY A 158 12.23 -18.28 31.05
C GLY A 158 12.76 -17.21 32.01
N LEU A 159 11.87 -16.42 32.63
CA LEU A 159 12.26 -15.36 33.56
C LEU A 159 13.10 -15.90 34.72
N LEU A 160 12.70 -17.05 35.27
CA LEU A 160 13.39 -17.78 36.31
C LEU A 160 14.75 -18.33 35.86
N GLY A 161 14.88 -18.77 34.61
CA GLY A 161 16.16 -19.25 34.06
C GLY A 161 17.15 -18.14 33.67
N ASP A 162 16.70 -16.96 33.25
CA ASP A 162 17.58 -15.88 32.80
C ASP A 162 17.84 -14.82 33.88
N SER A 163 16.82 -14.07 34.27
CA SER A 163 17.00 -12.83 35.05
C SER A 163 16.82 -13.04 36.55
N TYR A 164 16.14 -14.11 36.97
CA TYR A 164 15.97 -14.51 38.37
C TYR A 164 16.80 -15.75 38.74
N TYR A 165 17.79 -16.11 37.90
CA TYR A 165 18.52 -17.37 38.00
C TYR A 165 19.19 -17.59 39.36
N GLY A 166 19.82 -16.55 39.91
CA GLY A 166 20.50 -16.58 41.21
C GLY A 166 19.57 -16.93 42.38
N LEU A 167 18.25 -16.71 42.27
CA LEU A 167 17.27 -17.20 43.23
C LEU A 167 16.90 -18.67 42.97
N THR A 168 16.77 -19.05 41.70
CA THR A 168 16.41 -20.43 41.35
C THR A 168 17.51 -21.44 41.67
N GLN A 169 18.78 -21.04 41.55
CA GLN A 169 19.92 -21.90 41.90
C GLN A 169 19.98 -22.24 43.38
N GLN A 170 19.36 -21.42 44.24
CA GLN A 170 19.29 -21.70 45.69
C GLN A 170 18.29 -22.81 46.03
N ILE A 171 17.44 -23.21 45.08
CA ILE A 171 16.43 -24.25 45.25
C ILE A 171 16.89 -25.50 44.47
N PRO A 172 17.26 -26.61 45.14
CA PRO A 172 17.89 -27.77 44.49
C PRO A 172 17.11 -28.30 43.27
N LEU A 173 15.80 -28.49 43.43
CA LEU A 173 14.94 -28.98 42.34
C LEU A 173 14.95 -28.08 41.11
N LEU A 174 14.97 -26.76 41.30
CA LEU A 174 15.01 -25.80 40.19
C LEU A 174 16.41 -25.70 39.59
N SER A 175 17.45 -25.78 40.41
CA SER A 175 18.84 -25.83 39.95
C SER A 175 19.09 -27.01 39.02
N ASP A 176 18.63 -28.20 39.40
CA ASP A 176 18.75 -29.41 38.57
C ASP A 176 17.96 -29.27 37.26
N PHE A 177 16.73 -28.76 37.33
CA PHE A 177 15.90 -28.50 36.16
C PHE A 177 16.57 -27.54 35.18
N TYR A 178 17.06 -26.40 35.65
CA TYR A 178 17.75 -25.43 34.79
C TYR A 178 19.13 -25.92 34.35
N GLY A 179 19.82 -26.73 35.14
CA GLY A 179 21.07 -27.39 34.74
C GLY A 179 20.85 -28.32 33.55
N ALA A 180 19.81 -29.17 33.62
CA ALA A 180 19.40 -30.02 32.50
C ALA A 180 18.96 -29.19 31.29
N LEU A 181 18.18 -28.13 31.49
CA LEU A 181 17.74 -27.24 30.41
C LEU A 181 18.93 -26.56 29.73
N PHE A 182 19.90 -26.06 30.51
CA PHE A 182 21.08 -25.38 29.99
C PHE A 182 22.12 -26.30 29.37
N SER A 183 21.93 -27.62 29.45
CA SER A 183 22.69 -28.58 28.63
C SER A 183 22.25 -28.60 27.16
N ILE A 184 21.05 -28.06 26.87
CA ILE A 184 20.43 -28.07 25.53
C ILE A 184 20.37 -26.67 24.92
N ILE A 185 20.13 -25.64 25.73
CA ILE A 185 20.04 -24.23 25.29
C ILE A 185 20.95 -23.35 26.13
N ASP A 186 21.50 -22.28 25.58
CA ASP A 186 22.44 -21.42 26.32
C ASP A 186 21.73 -20.38 27.20
N TYR A 187 20.53 -19.97 26.79
CA TYR A 187 19.68 -19.00 27.49
C TYR A 187 18.20 -19.19 27.17
N THR A 188 17.34 -18.71 28.06
CA THR A 188 15.89 -18.89 27.94
C THR A 188 15.20 -17.78 27.15
N ARG A 189 15.89 -16.66 26.85
CA ARG A 189 15.43 -15.62 25.91
C ARG A 189 15.44 -16.09 24.45
N ASN A 190 14.54 -17.00 24.11
CA ASN A 190 14.49 -17.68 22.82
C ASN A 190 13.06 -17.85 22.28
N GLY A 191 12.91 -18.58 21.18
CA GLY A 191 11.61 -18.82 20.54
C GLY A 191 10.60 -19.60 21.37
N LEU A 192 11.04 -20.34 22.39
CA LEU A 192 10.21 -21.20 23.22
C LEU A 192 9.63 -20.45 24.42
N PHE A 193 10.48 -19.82 25.24
CA PHE A 193 10.04 -19.19 26.48
C PHE A 193 9.71 -17.69 26.31
N TYR A 194 10.32 -17.01 25.34
CA TYR A 194 10.18 -15.56 25.20
C TYR A 194 9.17 -15.15 24.13
N ALA A 195 9.25 -15.72 22.93
CA ALA A 195 8.45 -15.26 21.79
C ALA A 195 6.91 -15.43 21.92
N PRO A 196 6.39 -16.54 22.49
CA PRO A 196 4.95 -16.81 22.47
C PRO A 196 4.10 -15.74 23.15
N ILE A 197 4.50 -15.24 24.33
CA ILE A 197 3.71 -14.26 25.08
C ILE A 197 3.52 -12.97 24.27
N PHE A 198 4.57 -12.45 23.64
CA PHE A 198 4.49 -11.21 22.86
C PHE A 198 3.70 -11.39 21.57
N LEU A 199 3.77 -12.56 20.92
CA LEU A 199 2.90 -12.86 19.79
C LEU A 199 1.42 -12.86 20.20
N CYS A 200 1.07 -13.49 21.33
CA CYS A 200 -0.28 -13.51 21.89
C CYS A 200 -0.76 -12.09 22.29
N LEU A 201 0.07 -11.31 22.98
CA LEU A 201 -0.26 -9.93 23.33
C LEU A 201 -0.51 -9.08 22.08
N GLY A 202 0.25 -9.31 21.01
CA GLY A 202 0.01 -8.69 19.70
C GLY A 202 -1.36 -9.02 19.11
N LEU A 203 -1.79 -10.28 19.18
CA LEU A 203 -3.13 -10.71 18.75
C LEU A 203 -4.23 -9.98 19.54
N MET A 204 -4.08 -9.91 20.87
CA MET A 204 -5.05 -9.29 21.77
C MET A 204 -5.09 -7.76 21.67
N ALA A 205 -3.97 -7.13 21.29
CA ALA A 205 -3.84 -5.67 21.18
C ALA A 205 -4.80 -5.01 20.19
N ARG A 206 -5.47 -5.78 19.33
CA ARG A 206 -6.46 -5.26 18.37
C ARG A 206 -7.69 -4.66 19.02
N ASP A 207 -8.12 -5.24 20.13
CA ASP A 207 -9.33 -4.84 20.83
C ASP A 207 -9.01 -4.07 22.13
N MET A 208 -7.72 -3.89 22.43
CA MET A 208 -7.26 -3.18 23.60
C MET A 208 -7.56 -1.68 23.52
N ARG A 209 -8.38 -1.20 24.46
CA ARG A 209 -8.63 0.23 24.67
C ARG A 209 -8.31 0.57 26.12
N ILE A 210 -7.05 0.92 26.37
CA ILE A 210 -6.61 1.30 27.71
C ILE A 210 -6.69 2.82 27.88
N PRO A 211 -7.60 3.36 28.71
CA PRO A 211 -7.57 4.77 29.08
C PRO A 211 -6.27 5.07 29.83
N ARG A 212 -5.78 6.32 29.74
CA ARG A 212 -4.53 6.76 30.42
C ARG A 212 -3.28 5.88 30.15
N SER A 213 -3.22 5.18 29.01
CA SER A 213 -2.08 4.30 28.66
C SER A 213 -0.69 4.94 28.77
N GLY A 214 -0.55 6.26 28.62
CA GLY A 214 0.72 6.96 28.81
C GLY A 214 1.19 6.96 30.26
N LEU A 215 0.28 7.14 31.23
CA LEU A 215 0.59 7.02 32.66
C LEU A 215 0.94 5.58 33.02
N GLY A 216 0.18 4.61 32.48
CA GLY A 216 0.50 3.19 32.66
C GLY A 216 1.86 2.80 32.09
N LEU A 217 2.24 3.36 30.94
CA LEU A 217 3.58 3.18 30.37
C LEU A 217 4.66 3.77 31.28
N GLY A 218 4.46 4.98 31.79
CA GLY A 218 5.41 5.63 32.72
C GLY A 218 5.60 4.83 34.01
N ALA A 219 4.51 4.41 34.65
CA ALA A 219 4.56 3.58 35.86
C ALA A 219 5.19 2.21 35.60
N GLY A 220 4.82 1.54 34.50
CA GLY A 220 5.42 0.25 34.12
C GLY A 220 6.92 0.35 33.86
N LEU A 221 7.38 1.41 33.19
CA LEU A 221 8.81 1.63 32.96
C LEU A 221 9.55 1.89 34.27
N ALA A 222 8.98 2.66 35.20
CA ALA A 222 9.59 2.89 36.51
C ALA A 222 9.73 1.59 37.32
N LEU A 223 8.70 0.74 37.32
CA LEU A 223 8.74 -0.57 37.97
C LEU A 223 9.74 -1.51 37.31
N MET A 224 9.83 -1.52 35.98
CA MET A 224 10.82 -2.31 35.24
C MET A 224 12.26 -1.82 35.48
N ILE A 225 12.47 -0.50 35.63
CA ILE A 225 13.77 0.06 36.02
C ILE A 225 14.13 -0.38 37.44
N MET A 226 13.20 -0.27 38.39
CA MET A 226 13.41 -0.70 39.77
C MET A 226 13.75 -2.19 39.83
N GLU A 227 13.00 -3.03 39.12
CA GLU A 227 13.27 -4.46 38.99
C GLU A 227 14.67 -4.72 38.43
N GLY A 228 15.02 -4.11 37.29
CA GLY A 228 16.31 -4.35 36.65
C GLY A 228 17.50 -3.88 37.49
N LEU A 229 17.38 -2.73 38.17
CA LEU A 229 18.41 -2.25 39.10
C LEU A 229 18.54 -3.15 40.33
N MET A 230 17.42 -3.62 40.88
CA MET A 230 17.42 -4.55 42.01
C MET A 230 18.12 -5.85 41.63
N LEU A 231 17.72 -6.47 40.52
CA LEU A 231 18.35 -7.71 40.05
C LEU A 231 19.86 -7.50 39.88
N HIS A 232 20.27 -6.41 39.24
CA HIS A 232 21.67 -6.08 38.99
C HIS A 232 22.47 -5.87 40.28
N HIS A 233 21.88 -5.19 41.25
CA HIS A 233 22.50 -4.97 42.57
C HIS A 233 22.79 -6.30 43.29
N PHE A 234 21.88 -7.26 43.21
CA PHE A 234 22.05 -8.59 43.81
C PHE A 234 22.80 -9.60 42.93
N ALA A 235 23.17 -9.22 41.70
CA ALA A 235 23.82 -10.08 40.72
C ALA A 235 23.08 -11.42 40.49
N TRP A 236 21.74 -11.41 40.50
CA TRP A 236 20.93 -12.61 40.32
C TRP A 236 20.80 -13.05 38.86
N GLN A 237 21.08 -12.17 37.90
CA GLN A 237 20.89 -12.47 36.49
C GLN A 237 22.01 -13.38 35.97
N ARG A 238 21.62 -14.43 35.25
CA ARG A 238 22.49 -15.06 34.25
C ARG A 238 22.58 -14.18 33.01
N HIS A 239 21.44 -13.60 32.59
CA HIS A 239 21.35 -12.64 31.50
C HIS A 239 20.31 -11.53 31.77
N ASP A 240 20.69 -10.27 31.54
CA ASP A 240 19.79 -9.10 31.66
C ASP A 240 18.87 -8.95 30.45
N SER A 241 17.80 -9.73 30.43
CA SER A 241 17.17 -10.10 29.17
C SER A 241 15.64 -10.24 29.25
N MET A 242 15.11 -10.60 30.42
CA MET A 242 13.70 -10.80 30.71
C MET A 242 13.30 -10.05 31.99
N TYR A 243 12.08 -9.54 32.06
CA TYR A 243 11.59 -8.80 33.24
C TYR A 243 10.13 -9.12 33.47
N LEU A 244 9.72 -9.25 34.72
CA LEU A 244 8.35 -9.45 35.14
C LEU A 244 7.45 -8.31 34.63
N TRP A 245 7.94 -7.06 34.70
CA TRP A 245 7.16 -5.89 34.26
C TRP A 245 7.17 -5.67 32.75
N LEU A 246 8.03 -6.35 31.99
CA LEU A 246 8.17 -6.13 30.54
C LEU A 246 6.89 -6.44 29.74
N PRO A 247 6.19 -7.58 29.93
CA PRO A 247 4.90 -7.82 29.26
C PRO A 247 3.87 -6.70 29.49
N LEU A 248 3.83 -6.14 30.69
CA LEU A 248 2.93 -5.05 31.04
C LEU A 248 3.34 -3.73 30.38
N VAL A 249 4.64 -3.38 30.41
CA VAL A 249 5.21 -2.23 29.68
C VAL A 249 4.86 -2.32 28.20
N MET A 250 5.01 -3.51 27.61
CA MET A 250 4.74 -3.75 26.21
C MET A 250 3.26 -3.57 25.85
N VAL A 251 2.34 -4.02 26.71
CA VAL A 251 0.90 -3.75 26.61
C VAL A 251 0.60 -2.25 26.55
N TYR A 252 1.15 -1.46 27.48
CA TYR A 252 0.91 -0.02 27.53
C TYR A 252 1.59 0.75 26.39
N LEU A 253 2.81 0.36 26.02
CA LEU A 253 3.54 0.90 24.88
C LEU A 253 2.73 0.70 23.60
N PHE A 254 2.29 -0.53 23.34
CA PHE A 254 1.51 -0.84 22.14
C PHE A 254 0.17 -0.09 22.13
N ALA A 255 -0.51 0.02 23.28
CA ALA A 255 -1.73 0.81 23.42
C ALA A 255 -1.51 2.31 23.15
N CYS A 256 -0.36 2.88 23.53
CA CYS A 256 0.02 4.25 23.18
C CYS A 256 0.24 4.41 21.67
N LEU A 257 0.98 3.49 21.06
CA LEU A 257 1.29 3.54 19.62
C LEU A 257 0.04 3.39 18.75
N LEU A 258 -0.94 2.58 19.17
CA LEU A 258 -2.22 2.41 18.49
C LEU A 258 -3.12 3.67 18.54
N LYS A 259 -2.87 4.61 19.49
CA LYS A 259 -3.58 5.90 19.54
C LYS A 259 -3.04 6.89 18.51
N VAL A 260 -1.83 6.69 17.98
CA VAL A 260 -1.21 7.60 17.01
C VAL A 260 -1.91 7.47 15.65
N ARG A 261 -2.66 8.51 15.28
CA ARG A 261 -3.42 8.58 14.03
C ARG A 261 -2.53 9.00 12.86
N SER A 262 -1.62 8.12 12.44
CA SER A 262 -0.80 8.28 11.22
C SER A 262 -1.19 7.25 10.15
N PRO A 263 -1.12 7.59 8.85
CA PRO A 263 -1.19 6.60 7.79
C PRO A 263 -0.07 5.56 7.94
N ALA A 264 -0.33 4.35 7.44
CA ALA A 264 0.67 3.29 7.37
C ALA A 264 1.86 3.74 6.51
N LYS A 265 3.07 3.36 6.92
CA LYS A 265 4.32 3.69 6.22
C LYS A 265 5.05 2.39 5.88
N PRO A 266 4.67 1.67 4.79
CA PRO A 266 5.23 0.36 4.46
C PRO A 266 6.75 0.37 4.26
N PHE A 267 7.29 1.48 3.76
CA PHE A 267 8.73 1.71 3.62
C PHE A 267 9.47 1.49 4.94
N LEU A 268 8.97 2.05 6.05
CA LEU A 268 9.61 1.94 7.37
C LEU A 268 9.72 0.51 7.87
N ARG A 269 8.86 -0.41 7.39
CA ARG A 269 8.91 -1.83 7.76
C ARG A 269 10.10 -2.55 7.15
N ARG A 270 10.38 -2.28 5.86
CA ARG A 270 11.54 -2.84 5.16
C ARG A 270 12.81 -2.17 5.67
N PHE A 271 12.77 -0.84 5.80
CA PHE A 271 13.86 -0.04 6.32
C PHE A 271 14.31 -0.48 7.72
N SER A 272 13.38 -0.62 8.69
CA SER A 272 13.75 -1.05 10.05
C SER A 272 14.35 -2.46 10.08
N MET A 273 13.85 -3.36 9.23
CA MET A 273 14.38 -4.73 9.11
C MET A 273 15.79 -4.72 8.50
N ALA A 274 16.04 -3.86 7.51
CA ALA A 274 17.36 -3.67 6.95
C ALA A 274 18.34 -3.09 7.99
N VAL A 275 17.93 -2.09 8.78
CA VAL A 275 18.74 -1.61 9.91
C VAL A 275 19.06 -2.75 10.89
N TYR A 276 18.06 -3.55 11.26
CA TYR A 276 18.26 -4.71 12.14
C TYR A 276 19.24 -5.74 11.56
N ILE A 277 19.18 -6.04 10.26
CA ILE A 277 20.07 -7.04 9.65
C ILE A 277 21.47 -6.48 9.41
N LEU A 278 21.61 -5.20 9.06
CA LEU A 278 22.88 -4.61 8.63
C LEU A 278 23.71 -4.02 9.77
N HIS A 279 23.12 -3.78 10.95
CA HIS A 279 23.87 -3.15 12.05
C HIS A 279 25.10 -3.91 12.54
N PRO A 280 25.14 -5.27 12.58
CA PRO A 280 26.35 -5.96 12.97
C PRO A 280 27.49 -5.76 11.96
N MET A 281 27.16 -5.66 10.66
CA MET A 281 28.14 -5.27 9.64
C MET A 281 28.63 -3.84 9.86
N ALA A 282 27.73 -2.91 10.22
CA ALA A 282 28.13 -1.55 10.55
C ALA A 282 29.07 -1.49 11.77
N ILE A 283 28.88 -2.35 12.78
CA ILE A 283 29.81 -2.51 13.91
C ILE A 283 31.20 -2.89 13.42
N VAL A 284 31.30 -3.93 12.57
CA VAL A 284 32.59 -4.41 12.03
C VAL A 284 33.27 -3.32 11.20
N LEU A 285 32.52 -2.63 10.33
CA LEU A 285 33.05 -1.58 9.46
C LEU A 285 33.52 -0.34 10.24
N VAL A 286 32.74 0.12 11.21
CA VAL A 286 33.12 1.28 12.04
C VAL A 286 34.37 0.97 12.85
N ARG A 287 34.45 -0.22 13.47
CA ARG A 287 35.66 -0.64 14.20
C ARG A 287 36.87 -0.78 13.28
N GLY A 288 36.69 -1.40 12.10
CA GLY A 288 37.74 -1.54 11.10
C GLY A 288 38.28 -0.20 10.61
N ALA A 289 37.39 0.75 10.30
CA ALA A 289 37.76 2.11 9.92
C ALA A 289 38.45 2.88 11.06
N GLY A 290 37.93 2.74 12.29
CA GLY A 290 38.56 3.33 13.48
C GLY A 290 39.99 2.84 13.68
N LYS A 291 40.25 1.54 13.49
CA LYS A 291 41.59 0.94 13.55
C LYS A 291 42.50 1.44 12.43
N ALA A 292 42.01 1.49 11.20
CA ALA A 292 42.79 1.92 10.03
C ALA A 292 43.15 3.42 10.07
N LEU A 293 42.27 4.25 10.61
CA LEU A 293 42.45 5.70 10.70
C LEU A 293 43.00 6.17 12.06
N HIS A 294 43.33 5.24 12.96
CA HIS A 294 43.79 5.52 14.33
C HIS A 294 42.81 6.40 15.16
N LEU A 295 41.51 6.32 14.89
CA LEU A 295 40.47 7.11 15.56
C LEU A 295 39.96 6.37 16.80
N LYS A 296 40.58 6.61 17.97
CA LYS A 296 40.20 5.96 19.25
C LYS A 296 38.72 6.08 19.59
N GLY A 297 38.10 7.24 19.35
CA GLY A 297 36.67 7.47 19.61
C GLY A 297 35.69 6.61 18.78
N LEU A 298 36.16 5.93 17.72
CA LEU A 298 35.37 4.96 16.94
C LEU A 298 35.72 3.50 17.27
N MET A 299 36.76 3.27 18.07
CA MET A 299 37.15 1.94 18.54
C MET A 299 36.57 1.65 19.92
N ASP A 300 36.52 2.66 20.78
CA ASP A 300 36.03 2.55 22.16
C ASP A 300 34.51 2.74 22.25
N ILE A 301 33.90 2.00 23.17
CA ILE A 301 32.47 2.10 23.48
C ILE A 301 32.16 3.53 23.93
N SER A 302 31.39 4.26 23.14
CA SER A 302 31.11 5.68 23.37
C SER A 302 29.84 6.15 22.65
N PRO A 303 29.30 7.34 23.02
CA PRO A 303 28.18 7.93 22.28
C PRO A 303 28.51 8.13 20.80
N LEU A 304 29.76 8.50 20.50
CA LEU A 304 30.24 8.70 19.13
C LEU A 304 30.24 7.37 18.35
N TYR A 305 30.71 6.29 18.97
CA TYR A 305 30.69 4.96 18.38
C TYR A 305 29.27 4.49 18.06
N TYR A 306 28.31 4.67 18.98
CA TYR A 306 26.90 4.39 18.71
C TYR A 306 26.35 5.20 17.54
N LEU A 307 26.59 6.51 17.52
CA LEU A 307 26.10 7.39 16.45
C LEU A 307 26.68 7.00 15.09
N ALA A 308 27.96 6.61 15.04
CA ALA A 308 28.62 6.14 13.82
C ALA A 308 27.99 4.83 13.32
N VAL A 309 27.81 3.83 14.20
CA VAL A 309 27.17 2.55 13.84
C VAL A 309 25.72 2.76 13.43
N ALA A 310 24.94 3.54 14.19
CA ALA A 310 23.54 3.84 13.88
C ALA A 310 23.41 4.59 12.55
N GLY A 311 24.25 5.61 12.32
CA GLY A 311 24.30 6.38 11.09
C GLY A 311 24.64 5.52 9.89
N LEU A 312 25.69 4.70 9.97
CA LEU A 312 26.07 3.78 8.90
C LEU A 312 24.97 2.73 8.62
N SER A 313 24.34 2.19 9.67
CA SER A 313 23.22 1.24 9.53
C SER A 313 22.02 1.88 8.82
N VAL A 314 21.68 3.12 9.17
CA VAL A 314 20.61 3.91 8.55
C VAL A 314 20.92 4.23 7.09
N LEU A 315 22.16 4.63 6.79
CA LEU A 315 22.61 4.92 5.43
C LEU A 315 22.59 3.66 4.56
N ALA A 316 23.14 2.55 5.04
CA ALA A 316 23.14 1.27 4.34
C ALA A 316 21.71 0.76 4.10
N ALA A 317 20.82 0.87 5.10
CA ALA A 317 19.41 0.53 4.96
C ALA A 317 18.69 1.43 3.94
N GLY A 318 19.04 2.73 3.89
CA GLY A 318 18.51 3.68 2.92
C GLY A 318 18.97 3.36 1.49
N LEU A 319 20.26 3.04 1.30
CA LEU A 319 20.82 2.62 0.03
C LEU A 319 20.20 1.30 -0.44
N TYR A 320 20.12 0.31 0.44
CA TYR A 320 19.42 -0.94 0.17
C TYR A 320 17.97 -0.70 -0.25
N ALA A 321 17.24 0.17 0.46
CA ALA A 321 15.87 0.50 0.10
C ALA A 321 15.78 1.16 -1.28
N LYS A 322 16.72 2.05 -1.63
CA LYS A 322 16.81 2.69 -2.94
C LYS A 322 17.17 1.71 -4.06
N ILE A 323 18.08 0.76 -3.81
CA ILE A 323 18.47 -0.30 -4.76
C ILE A 323 17.32 -1.30 -4.94
N ALA A 324 16.69 -1.72 -3.85
CA ALA A 324 15.52 -2.59 -3.88
C ALA A 324 14.29 -1.93 -4.54
N GLU A 325 14.22 -0.59 -4.57
CA GLU A 325 13.27 0.16 -5.39
C GLU A 325 13.73 0.29 -6.86
N LYS A 326 15.04 0.42 -7.13
CA LYS A 326 15.62 0.46 -8.49
C LYS A 326 15.59 -0.89 -9.22
N GLY A 327 15.59 -2.02 -8.52
CA GLY A 327 15.53 -3.36 -9.11
C GLY A 327 14.18 -3.73 -9.73
N ASN A 328 13.32 -2.75 -10.00
CA ASN A 328 12.02 -2.93 -10.61
C ASN A 328 11.79 -1.75 -11.57
N ASP A 329 12.61 -1.65 -12.62
CA ASP A 329 12.31 -0.72 -13.71
C ASP A 329 10.88 -1.01 -14.19
N ALA A 330 10.04 0.01 -14.10
CA ALA A 330 8.63 -0.09 -14.47
C ALA A 330 8.46 -0.58 -15.91
N ARG A 331 9.50 -0.44 -16.75
CA ARG A 331 9.55 -0.83 -18.17
C ARG A 331 10.03 -2.26 -18.42
N GLU A 332 10.31 -3.08 -17.41
CA GLU A 332 10.90 -4.41 -17.63
C GLU A 332 10.00 -5.41 -18.35
N ARG A 333 8.68 -5.25 -18.26
CA ARG A 333 7.72 -6.21 -18.82
C ARG A 333 6.63 -5.52 -19.63
N ALA A 334 5.74 -4.81 -18.93
CA ALA A 334 4.62 -4.10 -19.51
C ALA A 334 4.29 -2.88 -18.66
N TRP A 335 4.08 -1.74 -19.31
CA TRP A 335 3.92 -0.46 -18.64
C TRP A 335 3.02 0.49 -19.38
N VAL A 336 2.62 1.52 -18.64
CA VAL A 336 1.86 2.65 -19.12
C VAL A 336 2.77 3.88 -19.05
N GLU A 337 2.88 4.62 -20.15
CA GLU A 337 3.51 5.94 -20.19
C GLU A 337 2.44 7.02 -20.09
N ILE A 338 2.67 8.03 -19.25
CA ILE A 338 1.73 9.12 -18.98
C ILE A 338 2.42 10.43 -19.37
N ASN A 339 1.96 11.05 -20.45
CA ASN A 339 2.54 12.30 -20.96
C ASN A 339 1.83 13.51 -20.32
N LEU A 340 2.52 14.17 -19.38
CA LEU A 340 1.94 15.33 -18.69
C LEU A 340 1.83 16.57 -19.58
N ARG A 341 2.65 16.70 -20.64
CA ARG A 341 2.51 17.82 -21.58
C ARG A 341 1.20 17.73 -22.33
N ASN A 342 0.83 16.53 -22.78
CA ASN A 342 -0.46 16.28 -23.42
C ASN A 342 -1.61 16.54 -22.45
N LEU A 343 -1.48 16.15 -21.18
CA LEU A 343 -2.49 16.45 -20.17
C LEU A 343 -2.69 17.96 -19.99
N TYR A 344 -1.60 18.73 -19.89
CA TYR A 344 -1.68 20.20 -19.76
C TYR A 344 -2.27 20.85 -21.00
N HIS A 345 -1.88 20.41 -22.18
CA HIS A 345 -2.46 20.85 -23.45
C HIS A 345 -3.97 20.63 -23.46
N ASN A 346 -4.43 19.42 -23.13
CA ASN A 346 -5.87 19.11 -23.09
C ASN A 346 -6.63 19.97 -22.07
N VAL A 347 -6.02 20.27 -20.91
CA VAL A 347 -6.64 21.17 -19.92
C VAL A 347 -6.87 22.55 -20.52
N GLU A 348 -5.91 23.10 -21.26
CA GLU A 348 -6.05 24.41 -21.89
C GLU A 348 -7.07 24.40 -23.04
N GLU A 349 -7.07 23.36 -23.89
CA GLU A 349 -8.09 23.21 -24.94
C GLU A 349 -9.51 23.12 -24.35
N LEU A 350 -9.69 22.34 -23.29
CA LEU A 350 -10.99 22.18 -22.64
C LEU A 350 -11.46 23.46 -21.91
N LYS A 351 -10.53 24.27 -21.38
CA LYS A 351 -10.87 25.56 -20.76
C LYS A 351 -11.47 26.55 -21.76
N LYS A 352 -11.06 26.51 -23.03
CA LYS A 352 -11.60 27.39 -24.08
C LYS A 352 -13.09 27.19 -24.33
N LEU A 353 -13.61 26.00 -24.04
CA LEU A 353 -15.03 25.67 -24.21
C LEU A 353 -15.88 25.99 -22.99
N LEU A 354 -15.27 26.32 -21.84
CA LEU A 354 -16.02 26.58 -20.63
C LEU A 354 -16.75 27.93 -20.76
N PRO A 355 -18.07 27.98 -20.46
CA PRO A 355 -18.78 29.24 -20.32
C PRO A 355 -18.15 30.13 -19.23
N GLU A 356 -18.42 31.43 -19.29
CA GLU A 356 -17.98 32.36 -18.25
C GLU A 356 -18.46 31.91 -16.86
N GLY A 357 -17.54 31.92 -15.89
CA GLY A 357 -17.82 31.45 -14.52
C GLY A 357 -17.88 29.93 -14.33
N CYS A 358 -17.77 29.13 -15.40
CA CYS A 358 -17.72 27.68 -15.32
C CYS A 358 -16.28 27.17 -15.09
N ALA A 359 -16.10 26.23 -14.16
CA ALA A 359 -14.82 25.62 -13.87
C ALA A 359 -14.76 24.15 -14.32
N LEU A 360 -13.58 23.70 -14.76
CA LEU A 360 -13.36 22.29 -15.04
C LEU A 360 -13.29 21.48 -13.75
N MET A 361 -14.19 20.51 -13.59
CA MET A 361 -14.13 19.49 -12.54
C MET A 361 -13.55 18.19 -13.13
N ALA A 362 -12.31 17.87 -12.78
CA ALA A 362 -11.60 16.73 -13.34
C ALA A 362 -12.10 15.40 -12.76
N VAL A 363 -12.64 14.53 -13.61
CA VAL A 363 -13.15 13.23 -13.19
C VAL A 363 -11.99 12.22 -13.15
N VAL A 364 -11.51 11.92 -11.95
CA VAL A 364 -10.33 11.06 -11.70
C VAL A 364 -10.69 9.70 -11.09
N LYS A 365 -11.94 9.26 -11.25
CA LYS A 365 -12.44 7.95 -10.80
C LYS A 365 -11.73 6.79 -11.52
N ALA A 366 -11.81 5.59 -10.94
CA ALA A 366 -11.21 4.37 -11.48
C ALA A 366 -9.71 4.56 -11.82
N ASN A 367 -8.96 5.08 -10.85
CA ASN A 367 -7.55 5.40 -11.00
C ASN A 367 -7.27 6.40 -12.14
N ALA A 368 -8.07 7.47 -12.26
CA ALA A 368 -8.03 8.41 -13.39
C ALA A 368 -8.14 7.70 -14.74
N TYR A 369 -9.18 6.86 -14.90
CA TYR A 369 -9.38 6.06 -16.12
C TYR A 369 -8.12 5.25 -16.47
N GLY A 370 -7.49 4.63 -15.46
CA GLY A 370 -6.25 3.85 -15.62
C GLY A 370 -4.93 4.64 -15.62
N HIS A 371 -4.97 5.97 -15.71
CA HIS A 371 -3.76 6.81 -15.84
C HIS A 371 -2.98 7.01 -14.54
N GLY A 372 -3.54 6.69 -13.37
CA GLY A 372 -2.92 6.98 -12.07
C GLY A 372 -3.54 8.21 -11.42
N ALA A 373 -4.50 8.00 -10.51
CA ALA A 373 -5.30 9.09 -9.95
C ALA A 373 -4.48 10.13 -9.17
N VAL A 374 -3.42 9.70 -8.48
CA VAL A 374 -2.61 10.58 -7.64
C VAL A 374 -1.67 11.43 -8.50
N GLU A 375 -1.03 10.79 -9.48
CA GLU A 375 -0.12 11.40 -10.45
C GLU A 375 -0.87 12.47 -11.26
N ILE A 376 -2.02 12.10 -11.82
CA ILE A 376 -2.89 12.99 -12.58
C ILE A 376 -3.41 14.13 -11.69
N ALA A 377 -3.96 13.85 -10.51
CA ALA A 377 -4.50 14.91 -9.65
C ALA A 377 -3.43 15.93 -9.24
N ARG A 378 -2.18 15.50 -9.01
CA ARG A 378 -1.05 16.41 -8.73
C ARG A 378 -0.68 17.26 -9.93
N ALA A 379 -0.62 16.67 -11.12
CA ALA A 379 -0.35 17.42 -12.34
C ALA A 379 -1.46 18.46 -12.59
N LEU A 380 -2.72 18.04 -12.53
CA LEU A 380 -3.87 18.93 -12.68
C LEU A 380 -3.88 20.07 -11.65
N HIS A 381 -3.46 19.81 -10.42
CA HIS A 381 -3.32 20.86 -9.40
C HIS A 381 -2.31 21.94 -9.84
N LYS A 382 -1.19 21.55 -10.44
CA LYS A 382 -0.20 22.50 -10.99
C LYS A 382 -0.75 23.28 -12.19
N ALA A 383 -1.67 22.69 -12.95
CA ALA A 383 -2.39 23.36 -14.04
C ALA A 383 -3.56 24.25 -13.58
N GLY A 384 -3.69 24.47 -12.26
CA GLY A 384 -4.72 25.33 -11.67
C GLY A 384 -6.07 24.66 -11.45
N ILE A 385 -6.20 23.35 -11.69
CA ILE A 385 -7.45 22.63 -11.42
C ILE A 385 -7.58 22.35 -9.92
N THR A 386 -8.70 22.78 -9.33
CA THR A 386 -8.98 22.61 -7.89
C THR A 386 -10.31 21.91 -7.60
N ALA A 387 -10.97 21.36 -8.62
CA ALA A 387 -12.20 20.59 -8.48
C ALA A 387 -12.00 19.20 -9.10
N TYR A 388 -12.32 18.16 -8.34
CA TYR A 388 -12.17 16.76 -8.75
C TYR A 388 -13.44 15.98 -8.47
N ALA A 389 -13.67 14.93 -9.26
CA ALA A 389 -14.74 13.97 -9.02
C ALA A 389 -14.20 12.53 -8.95
N THR A 390 -14.65 11.78 -7.95
CA THR A 390 -14.36 10.35 -7.77
C THR A 390 -15.65 9.54 -7.75
N ALA A 391 -15.59 8.24 -8.03
CA ALA A 391 -16.77 7.38 -7.94
C ALA A 391 -17.13 7.08 -6.48
N THR A 392 -16.13 6.83 -5.64
CA THR A 392 -16.34 6.40 -4.25
C THR A 392 -15.67 7.33 -3.24
N ALA A 393 -16.11 7.25 -1.98
CA ALA A 393 -15.47 7.94 -0.88
C ALA A 393 -14.02 7.45 -0.69
N GLU A 394 -13.74 6.16 -0.89
CA GLU A 394 -12.39 5.58 -0.80
C GLU A 394 -11.41 6.28 -1.74
N GLU A 395 -11.81 6.50 -3.00
CA GLU A 395 -10.98 7.20 -3.98
C GLU A 395 -10.70 8.64 -3.52
N GLY A 396 -11.72 9.37 -3.07
CA GLY A 396 -11.54 10.72 -2.51
C GLY A 396 -10.63 10.74 -1.28
N VAL A 397 -10.74 9.74 -0.40
CA VAL A 397 -9.83 9.57 0.75
C VAL A 397 -8.40 9.29 0.30
N GLN A 398 -8.20 8.50 -0.76
CA GLN A 398 -6.87 8.23 -1.30
C GLN A 398 -6.21 9.52 -1.80
N LEU A 399 -6.93 10.36 -2.55
CA LEU A 399 -6.43 11.66 -3.00
C LEU A 399 -6.05 12.56 -1.81
N ARG A 400 -6.93 12.67 -0.80
CA ARG A 400 -6.65 13.46 0.41
C ARG A 400 -5.42 12.98 1.17
N LYS A 401 -5.28 11.66 1.36
CA LYS A 401 -4.10 11.07 2.01
C LYS A 401 -2.79 11.34 1.26
N ARG A 402 -2.86 11.69 -0.03
CA ARG A 402 -1.71 12.01 -0.90
C ARG A 402 -1.48 13.51 -1.07
N GLY A 403 -2.20 14.34 -0.32
CA GLY A 403 -2.01 15.78 -0.25
C GLY A 403 -2.85 16.60 -1.23
N ILE A 404 -3.77 15.98 -1.97
CA ILE A 404 -4.62 16.70 -2.93
C ILE A 404 -5.59 17.62 -2.19
N ARG A 405 -5.55 18.91 -2.53
CA ARG A 405 -6.40 19.98 -1.99
C ARG A 405 -7.56 20.28 -2.96
N GLY A 406 -8.39 21.28 -2.64
CA GLY A 406 -9.55 21.64 -3.46
C GLY A 406 -10.79 20.79 -3.21
N ASP A 407 -11.82 20.97 -4.02
CA ASP A 407 -13.10 20.26 -3.92
C ASP A 407 -12.99 18.84 -4.49
N ILE A 408 -13.53 17.86 -3.77
CA ILE A 408 -13.60 16.46 -4.22
C ILE A 408 -15.03 15.99 -4.04
N LEU A 409 -15.74 15.83 -5.17
CA LEU A 409 -17.10 15.31 -5.24
C LEU A 409 -17.08 13.78 -5.40
N VAL A 410 -17.75 13.08 -4.49
CA VAL A 410 -18.04 11.65 -4.60
C VAL A 410 -19.34 11.51 -5.39
N LEU A 411 -19.25 10.98 -6.62
CA LEU A 411 -20.37 10.83 -7.54
C LEU A 411 -21.32 9.69 -7.14
N GLY A 412 -20.78 8.62 -6.53
CA GLY A 412 -21.55 7.46 -6.14
C GLY A 412 -22.15 7.56 -4.73
N TYR A 413 -22.92 6.54 -4.38
CA TYR A 413 -23.48 6.38 -3.04
C TYR A 413 -22.40 6.12 -1.98
N THR A 414 -22.55 6.75 -0.82
CA THR A 414 -21.75 6.45 0.38
C THR A 414 -22.71 6.14 1.53
N PRO A 415 -22.65 4.94 2.13
CA PRO A 415 -23.57 4.60 3.22
C PRO A 415 -23.41 5.51 4.43
N ALA A 416 -24.52 5.77 5.13
CA ALA A 416 -24.56 6.64 6.31
C ALA A 416 -23.55 6.25 7.42
N SER A 417 -23.25 4.96 7.56
CA SER A 417 -22.24 4.44 8.48
C SER A 417 -20.84 5.04 8.24
N GLU A 418 -20.58 5.52 7.02
CA GLU A 418 -19.33 6.15 6.60
C GLU A 418 -19.37 7.68 6.60
N ARG A 419 -20.45 8.31 7.06
CA ARG A 419 -20.58 9.77 7.17
C ARG A 419 -19.38 10.45 7.83
N LYS A 420 -18.81 9.82 8.87
CA LYS A 420 -17.61 10.32 9.57
C LYS A 420 -16.40 10.45 8.63
N LYS A 421 -16.29 9.56 7.63
CA LYS A 421 -15.24 9.56 6.59
C LYS A 421 -15.38 10.79 5.70
N LEU A 422 -16.58 11.04 5.17
CA LEU A 422 -16.88 12.20 4.33
C LEU A 422 -16.47 13.51 5.01
N ARG A 423 -16.89 13.68 6.28
CA ARG A 423 -16.53 14.85 7.09
C ARG A 423 -15.03 14.96 7.35
N LYS A 424 -14.40 13.88 7.81
CA LYS A 424 -12.97 13.85 8.19
C LYS A 424 -12.07 14.25 7.03
N TYR A 425 -12.42 13.82 5.81
CA TYR A 425 -11.62 14.08 4.62
C TYR A 425 -12.17 15.25 3.78
N ARG A 426 -13.17 15.99 4.29
CA ARG A 426 -13.79 17.14 3.61
C ARG A 426 -14.18 16.81 2.18
N LEU A 427 -14.86 15.68 2.00
CA LEU A 427 -15.42 15.24 0.72
C LEU A 427 -16.83 15.82 0.57
N ILE A 428 -17.21 16.13 -0.66
CA ILE A 428 -18.56 16.52 -1.04
C ILE A 428 -19.28 15.24 -1.47
N GLN A 429 -20.43 14.95 -0.88
CA GLN A 429 -21.20 13.74 -1.19
C GLN A 429 -22.33 14.06 -2.17
N THR A 430 -22.50 13.24 -3.21
CA THR A 430 -23.72 13.26 -4.01
C THR A 430 -24.87 12.64 -3.21
N VAL A 431 -25.93 13.40 -2.96
CA VAL A 431 -27.15 12.90 -2.33
C VAL A 431 -27.99 12.24 -3.41
N ALA A 432 -28.36 10.98 -3.17
CA ALA A 432 -28.98 10.12 -4.17
C ALA A 432 -30.48 10.33 -4.26
N ASP A 433 -31.12 10.61 -3.14
CA ASP A 433 -32.56 10.80 -2.97
C ASP A 433 -32.81 11.37 -1.56
N SER A 434 -34.06 11.67 -1.26
CA SER A 434 -34.54 12.17 0.05
C SER A 434 -34.26 11.21 1.21
N ASP A 435 -34.37 9.90 1.01
CA ASP A 435 -34.06 8.89 2.04
C ASP A 435 -32.57 8.85 2.38
N HIS A 436 -31.71 8.91 1.38
CA HIS A 436 -30.27 9.00 1.55
C HIS A 436 -29.88 10.31 2.25
N ALA A 437 -30.57 11.42 1.96
CA ALA A 437 -30.38 12.68 2.67
C ALA A 437 -30.68 12.53 4.18
N ARG A 438 -31.85 11.97 4.51
CA ARG A 438 -32.27 11.68 5.90
C ARG A 438 -31.29 10.75 6.59
N ALA A 439 -30.88 9.66 5.94
CA ALA A 439 -29.93 8.69 6.48
C ALA A 439 -28.54 9.32 6.71
N LEU A 440 -28.12 10.22 5.83
CA LEU A 440 -26.90 10.99 6.01
C LEU A 440 -27.03 12.08 7.06
N SER A 441 -28.21 12.44 7.56
CA SER A 441 -28.37 13.56 8.49
C SER A 441 -27.64 13.34 9.82
N GLY A 442 -27.36 14.42 10.55
CA GLY A 442 -26.76 14.33 11.89
C GLY A 442 -25.99 15.56 12.33
N LYS A 443 -25.70 15.65 13.64
CA LYS A 443 -25.28 16.85 14.39
C LYS A 443 -24.23 17.79 13.76
N LYS A 444 -23.33 17.28 12.92
CA LYS A 444 -22.30 18.11 12.25
C LYS A 444 -22.46 17.97 10.74
N PRO A 445 -22.70 19.06 10.01
CA PRO A 445 -23.03 18.97 8.59
C PRO A 445 -21.88 18.39 7.77
N ILE A 446 -22.24 17.72 6.67
CA ILE A 446 -21.31 17.35 5.60
C ILE A 446 -21.64 18.16 4.36
N ARG A 447 -20.65 18.36 3.50
CA ARG A 447 -20.86 19.03 2.21
C ARG A 447 -21.56 18.07 1.26
N ALA A 448 -22.55 18.56 0.54
CA ALA A 448 -23.38 17.74 -0.33
C ALA A 448 -23.72 18.45 -1.64
N HIS A 449 -23.80 17.69 -2.73
CA HIS A 449 -24.48 18.11 -3.95
C HIS A 449 -25.68 17.20 -4.18
N VAL A 450 -26.81 17.73 -4.60
CA VAL A 450 -28.02 16.95 -4.87
C VAL A 450 -27.97 16.43 -6.30
N ALA A 451 -28.19 15.12 -6.49
CA ALA A 451 -28.45 14.57 -7.80
C ALA A 451 -29.95 14.64 -8.11
N VAL A 452 -30.27 15.01 -9.35
CA VAL A 452 -31.62 15.01 -9.90
C VAL A 452 -31.67 14.02 -11.04
N ASP A 453 -32.65 13.14 -11.01
CA ASP A 453 -32.95 12.27 -12.11
C ASP A 453 -33.86 12.99 -13.12
N THR A 454 -33.31 13.29 -14.29
CA THR A 454 -34.01 13.93 -15.41
C THR A 454 -34.40 12.94 -16.51
N GLY A 455 -34.12 11.65 -16.33
CA GLY A 455 -34.38 10.58 -17.30
C GLY A 455 -33.29 9.49 -17.38
N MET A 456 -32.33 9.47 -16.47
CA MET A 456 -31.30 8.42 -16.41
C MET A 456 -31.76 7.23 -15.55
N HIS A 457 -32.65 7.45 -14.58
CA HIS A 457 -33.22 6.40 -13.73
C HIS A 457 -32.17 5.55 -13.01
N ARG A 458 -31.14 6.22 -12.46
CA ARG A 458 -30.03 5.58 -11.73
C ARG A 458 -29.83 6.11 -10.31
N LEU A 459 -29.35 7.35 -10.19
CA LEU A 459 -29.20 8.07 -8.92
C LEU A 459 -29.73 9.48 -9.14
N GLY A 460 -30.40 10.01 -8.12
CA GLY A 460 -31.02 11.33 -8.14
C GLY A 460 -32.49 11.24 -7.75
N GLU A 461 -32.98 12.23 -7.02
CA GLU A 461 -34.41 12.37 -6.77
C GLU A 461 -35.10 12.77 -8.08
N ASP A 462 -36.30 12.25 -8.31
CA ASP A 462 -37.05 12.52 -9.53
C ASP A 462 -37.31 14.02 -9.70
N TYR A 463 -37.05 14.55 -10.89
CA TYR A 463 -37.20 15.99 -11.19
C TYR A 463 -38.60 16.54 -10.91
N ALA A 464 -39.65 15.72 -10.95
CA ALA A 464 -41.02 16.12 -10.66
C ALA A 464 -41.30 16.21 -9.15
N ARG A 465 -40.52 15.54 -8.30
CA ARG A 465 -40.70 15.53 -6.83
C ARG A 465 -40.04 16.74 -6.17
N ILE A 466 -40.48 17.95 -6.55
CA ILE A 466 -39.87 19.19 -6.07
C ILE A 466 -39.93 19.34 -4.55
N ASP A 467 -40.99 18.86 -3.91
CA ASP A 467 -41.10 18.96 -2.45
C ASP A 467 -40.05 18.11 -1.75
N GLU A 468 -39.76 16.91 -2.25
CA GLU A 468 -38.66 16.06 -1.73
C GLU A 468 -37.29 16.67 -2.03
N LEU A 469 -37.12 17.26 -3.21
CA LEU A 469 -35.91 18.01 -3.50
C LEU A 469 -35.73 19.13 -2.48
N CYS A 470 -36.78 19.87 -2.13
CA CYS A 470 -36.71 20.90 -1.08
C CYS A 470 -36.38 20.32 0.30
N THR A 471 -36.94 19.16 0.67
CA THR A 471 -36.64 18.53 1.97
C THR A 471 -35.15 18.23 2.11
N ILE A 472 -34.49 17.77 1.03
CA ILE A 472 -33.04 17.52 1.02
C ILE A 472 -32.23 18.79 1.37
N TYR A 473 -32.63 19.96 0.87
CA TYR A 473 -31.95 21.24 1.17
C TYR A 473 -32.18 21.71 2.61
N LEU A 474 -33.30 21.32 3.22
CA LEU A 474 -33.66 21.69 4.59
C LEU A 474 -33.06 20.74 5.64
N GLU A 475 -32.45 19.64 5.23
CA GLU A 475 -31.79 18.69 6.14
C GLU A 475 -30.62 19.34 6.90
N ALA A 476 -30.80 19.58 8.20
CA ALA A 476 -29.80 20.24 9.06
C ALA A 476 -28.43 19.52 9.10
N GLY A 477 -28.42 18.21 8.79
CA GLY A 477 -27.20 17.42 8.67
C GLY A 477 -26.43 17.61 7.35
N LEU A 478 -26.95 18.37 6.41
CA LEU A 478 -26.36 18.59 5.10
C LEU A 478 -26.08 20.08 4.89
N LYS A 479 -24.91 20.36 4.34
CA LYS A 479 -24.60 21.65 3.73
C LYS A 479 -24.66 21.42 2.23
N VAL A 480 -25.83 21.64 1.64
CA VAL A 480 -26.01 21.52 0.20
C VAL A 480 -25.33 22.70 -0.48
N GLU A 481 -24.41 22.41 -1.38
CA GLU A 481 -23.56 23.40 -2.07
C GLU A 481 -23.73 23.35 -3.61
N GLY A 482 -24.54 22.42 -4.13
CA GLY A 482 -24.76 22.27 -5.57
C GLY A 482 -25.86 21.29 -5.96
N LEU A 483 -26.24 21.37 -7.23
CA LEU A 483 -27.27 20.56 -7.87
C LEU A 483 -26.73 20.01 -9.18
N SER A 484 -27.04 18.76 -9.48
CA SER A 484 -26.50 18.09 -10.67
C SER A 484 -27.43 17.07 -11.28
N THR A 485 -27.26 16.84 -12.57
CA THR A 485 -27.83 15.69 -13.28
C THR A 485 -26.78 15.08 -14.22
N HIS A 486 -27.11 13.96 -14.87
CA HIS A 486 -26.24 13.30 -15.84
C HIS A 486 -27.01 13.02 -17.12
N LEU A 487 -26.51 13.53 -18.25
CA LEU A 487 -27.11 13.34 -19.56
C LEU A 487 -26.87 11.92 -20.06
N CYS A 488 -27.88 11.30 -20.67
CA CYS A 488 -27.85 9.90 -21.09
C CYS A 488 -27.10 9.70 -22.41
N ALA A 489 -27.37 10.54 -23.39
CA ALA A 489 -26.95 10.33 -24.78
C ALA A 489 -26.30 11.59 -25.38
N ALA A 490 -25.57 12.35 -24.55
CA ALA A 490 -24.88 13.56 -25.00
C ALA A 490 -23.78 13.28 -26.04
N ASP A 491 -23.34 12.03 -26.13
CA ASP A 491 -22.34 11.49 -27.08
C ASP A 491 -22.96 10.99 -28.39
N SER A 492 -24.28 11.07 -28.56
CA SER A 492 -24.99 10.65 -29.77
C SER A 492 -25.37 11.82 -30.65
N THR A 493 -25.34 11.59 -31.97
CA THR A 493 -25.80 12.52 -33.00
C THR A 493 -27.17 12.16 -33.57
N LYS A 494 -27.82 11.09 -33.08
CA LYS A 494 -29.17 10.71 -33.49
C LYS A 494 -30.17 11.76 -33.04
N GLU A 495 -31.13 12.10 -33.88
CA GLU A 495 -32.13 13.13 -33.60
C GLU A 495 -32.94 12.84 -32.31
N GLU A 496 -33.36 11.59 -32.13
CA GLU A 496 -34.09 11.14 -30.93
C GLU A 496 -33.29 11.35 -29.63
N ASP A 497 -31.98 11.09 -29.67
CA ASP A 497 -31.07 11.23 -28.54
C ASP A 497 -30.77 12.70 -28.24
N ILE A 498 -30.64 13.52 -29.28
CA ILE A 498 -30.49 14.98 -29.16
C ILE A 498 -31.74 15.58 -28.51
N LEU A 499 -32.93 15.24 -29.00
CA LEU A 499 -34.20 15.69 -28.43
C LEU A 499 -34.36 15.21 -26.98
N PHE A 500 -33.98 13.97 -26.68
CA PHE A 500 -33.99 13.47 -25.30
C PHE A 500 -33.03 14.24 -24.40
N THR A 501 -31.82 14.55 -24.87
CA THR A 501 -30.82 15.31 -24.13
C THR A 501 -31.32 16.73 -23.84
N TYR A 502 -31.94 17.41 -24.80
CA TYR A 502 -32.57 18.72 -24.55
C TYR A 502 -33.69 18.64 -23.51
N ARG A 503 -34.55 17.61 -23.55
CA ARG A 503 -35.57 17.40 -22.50
C ARG A 503 -34.95 17.21 -21.12
N GLN A 504 -33.83 16.50 -21.00
CA GLN A 504 -33.13 16.37 -19.71
C GLN A 504 -32.62 17.73 -19.20
N ILE A 505 -32.08 18.56 -20.09
CA ILE A 505 -31.59 19.90 -19.76
C ILE A 505 -32.76 20.81 -19.34
N GLU A 506 -33.88 20.78 -20.05
CA GLU A 506 -35.09 21.53 -19.71
C GLU A 506 -35.60 21.15 -18.31
N ARG A 507 -35.73 19.85 -18.02
CA ARG A 507 -36.13 19.35 -16.70
C ARG A 507 -35.17 19.78 -15.59
N PHE A 508 -33.87 19.80 -15.85
CA PHE A 508 -32.89 20.30 -14.90
C PHE A 508 -33.12 21.77 -14.56
N TRP A 509 -33.33 22.62 -15.57
CA TRP A 509 -33.63 24.04 -15.36
C TRP A 509 -35.00 24.30 -14.75
N GLN A 510 -36.00 23.46 -15.04
CA GLN A 510 -37.29 23.48 -14.36
C GLN A 510 -37.13 23.28 -12.85
N VAL A 511 -36.32 22.30 -12.44
CA VAL A 511 -36.02 22.08 -11.01
C VAL A 511 -35.31 23.29 -10.40
N VAL A 512 -34.30 23.84 -11.08
CA VAL A 512 -33.58 25.05 -10.61
C VAL A 512 -34.56 26.21 -10.37
N LYS A 513 -35.47 26.47 -11.33
CA LYS A 513 -36.49 27.50 -11.22
C LYS A 513 -37.47 27.23 -10.08
N ALA A 514 -37.91 25.98 -9.92
CA ALA A 514 -38.87 25.59 -8.90
C ALA A 514 -38.30 25.64 -7.47
N LEU A 515 -37.01 25.32 -7.29
CA LEU A 515 -36.30 25.50 -6.02
C LEU A 515 -36.19 26.99 -5.66
N LYS A 516 -35.75 27.84 -6.60
CA LYS A 516 -35.65 29.28 -6.38
C LYS A 516 -37.01 29.93 -6.05
N ALA A 517 -38.07 29.51 -6.74
CA ALA A 517 -39.43 29.98 -6.44
C ALA A 517 -39.91 29.63 -5.02
N ARG A 518 -39.35 28.57 -4.42
CA ARG A 518 -39.56 28.19 -3.02
C ARG A 518 -38.54 28.79 -2.04
N GLY A 519 -37.70 29.73 -2.51
CA GLY A 519 -36.67 30.37 -1.69
C GLY A 519 -35.46 29.46 -1.38
N VAL A 520 -35.29 28.35 -2.10
CA VAL A 520 -34.16 27.42 -1.94
C VAL A 520 -33.09 27.75 -2.97
N GLU A 521 -31.89 28.05 -2.51
CA GLU A 521 -30.73 28.30 -3.38
C GLU A 521 -30.08 26.99 -3.86
N PRO A 522 -30.09 26.68 -5.17
CA PRO A 522 -29.56 25.41 -5.69
C PRO A 522 -28.04 25.25 -5.62
N GLY A 523 -27.31 26.34 -5.35
CA GLY A 523 -25.85 26.37 -5.30
C GLY A 523 -25.19 26.17 -6.66
N LYS A 524 -24.05 25.46 -6.68
CA LYS A 524 -23.25 25.20 -7.88
C LYS A 524 -23.94 24.19 -8.81
N LEU A 525 -24.38 24.66 -9.97
CA LEU A 525 -25.08 23.84 -10.96
C LEU A 525 -24.10 23.10 -11.89
N HIS A 526 -24.38 21.85 -12.22
CA HIS A 526 -23.61 21.13 -13.23
C HIS A 526 -24.33 19.92 -13.83
N PHE A 527 -24.47 19.87 -15.16
CA PHE A 527 -24.99 18.69 -15.87
C PHE A 527 -24.00 18.11 -16.89
N GLN A 528 -23.12 18.95 -17.46
CA GLN A 528 -22.18 18.54 -18.50
C GLN A 528 -21.14 17.54 -17.98
N SER A 529 -20.98 16.43 -18.69
CA SER A 529 -19.77 15.60 -18.66
C SER A 529 -18.89 15.95 -19.86
N THR A 530 -17.97 15.10 -20.30
CA THR A 530 -17.19 15.32 -21.54
C THR A 530 -18.10 15.71 -22.71
N TYR A 531 -18.98 14.82 -23.17
CA TYR A 531 -19.82 15.12 -24.34
C TYR A 531 -20.87 16.21 -24.11
N GLY A 532 -21.25 16.46 -22.85
CA GLY A 532 -22.06 17.62 -22.51
C GLY A 532 -21.34 18.94 -22.78
N LEU A 533 -20.03 19.02 -22.49
CA LEU A 533 -19.20 20.19 -22.80
C LEU A 533 -18.96 20.32 -24.31
N LEU A 534 -18.79 19.20 -25.02
CA LEU A 534 -18.45 19.21 -26.44
C LEU A 534 -19.64 19.52 -27.37
N ASN A 535 -20.87 19.19 -26.95
CA ASN A 535 -22.04 19.20 -27.84
C ASN A 535 -23.19 20.13 -27.41
N TYR A 536 -23.19 20.61 -26.16
CA TYR A 536 -24.33 21.34 -25.60
C TYR A 536 -23.86 22.57 -24.81
N ASP A 537 -24.63 23.66 -24.86
CA ASP A 537 -24.37 24.87 -24.09
C ASP A 537 -24.52 24.58 -22.58
N GLY A 538 -23.55 25.07 -21.81
CA GLY A 538 -23.47 24.94 -20.36
C GLY A 538 -23.69 26.24 -19.60
N THR A 539 -24.09 27.31 -20.26
CA THR A 539 -24.22 28.65 -19.67
C THR A 539 -25.03 28.60 -18.37
N GLY A 540 -24.51 29.24 -17.33
CA GLY A 540 -25.07 29.20 -15.97
C GLY A 540 -24.66 27.99 -15.11
N CYS A 541 -23.88 27.04 -15.64
CA CYS A 541 -23.24 26.00 -14.82
C CYS A 541 -21.96 26.50 -14.15
N ALA A 542 -21.73 26.06 -12.92
CA ALA A 542 -20.49 26.30 -12.19
C ALA A 542 -19.41 25.26 -12.51
N TYR A 543 -19.79 24.06 -12.99
CA TYR A 543 -18.83 23.03 -13.36
C TYR A 543 -19.19 22.26 -14.64
N ALA A 544 -18.17 21.94 -15.43
CA ALA A 544 -18.18 20.85 -16.41
C ALA A 544 -17.35 19.66 -15.90
N ARG A 545 -17.95 18.47 -15.84
CA ARG A 545 -17.32 17.25 -15.27
C ARG A 545 -16.58 16.47 -16.37
N VAL A 546 -15.36 16.89 -16.69
CA VAL A 546 -14.61 16.30 -17.81
C VAL A 546 -13.86 15.04 -17.39
N GLY A 547 -14.14 13.94 -18.09
CA GLY A 547 -13.51 12.64 -17.90
C GLY A 547 -12.65 12.26 -19.10
N ILE A 548 -13.21 11.54 -20.08
CA ILE A 548 -12.43 10.91 -21.15
C ILE A 548 -11.62 11.93 -21.99
N ALA A 549 -12.21 13.08 -22.35
CA ALA A 549 -11.51 14.12 -23.11
C ALA A 549 -10.35 14.77 -22.33
N LEU A 550 -10.34 14.75 -21.00
CA LEU A 550 -9.21 15.23 -20.21
C LEU A 550 -7.94 14.42 -20.51
N TYR A 551 -8.13 13.14 -20.85
CA TYR A 551 -7.08 12.20 -21.20
C TYR A 551 -6.76 12.18 -22.71
N GLY A 552 -7.37 13.10 -23.47
CA GLY A 552 -7.07 13.33 -24.87
C GLY A 552 -7.62 12.27 -25.82
N VAL A 553 -8.69 11.58 -25.39
CA VAL A 553 -9.34 10.52 -26.16
C VAL A 553 -10.86 10.67 -26.07
N LEU A 554 -11.56 10.11 -27.04
CA LEU A 554 -13.02 9.99 -27.09
C LEU A 554 -13.45 8.58 -26.68
N SER A 555 -14.73 8.38 -26.42
CA SER A 555 -15.30 7.07 -26.05
C SER A 555 -15.42 6.11 -27.23
N SER A 556 -15.40 6.61 -28.47
CA SER A 556 -15.47 5.81 -29.70
C SER A 556 -14.66 6.47 -30.84
N PRO A 557 -14.17 5.70 -31.84
CA PRO A 557 -13.35 6.22 -32.94
C PRO A 557 -14.05 7.29 -33.79
N ASN A 558 -15.37 7.17 -33.95
CA ASN A 558 -16.19 8.04 -34.78
C ASN A 558 -17.09 8.96 -33.94
N GLY A 559 -16.63 9.35 -32.74
CA GLY A 559 -17.37 10.26 -31.88
C GLY A 559 -17.50 11.63 -32.53
N LEU A 560 -18.57 11.85 -33.29
CA LEU A 560 -18.88 13.15 -33.87
C LEU A 560 -19.20 14.13 -32.74
N VAL A 561 -18.39 15.17 -32.65
CA VAL A 561 -18.55 16.25 -31.67
C VAL A 561 -18.73 17.58 -32.41
N ARG A 562 -19.50 18.49 -31.82
CA ARG A 562 -19.77 19.80 -32.43
C ARG A 562 -18.60 20.78 -32.27
N SER A 563 -17.78 20.59 -31.24
CA SER A 563 -16.63 21.46 -30.95
C SER A 563 -15.36 20.92 -31.61
N GLU A 564 -14.60 21.81 -32.29
CA GLU A 564 -13.26 21.48 -32.77
C GLU A 564 -12.26 21.56 -31.62
N LEU A 565 -11.47 20.50 -31.43
CA LEU A 565 -10.46 20.40 -30.37
C LEU A 565 -9.22 19.65 -30.84
N ASP A 566 -8.05 20.16 -30.50
CA ASP A 566 -6.78 19.44 -30.62
C ASP A 566 -6.52 18.62 -29.35
N LEU A 567 -7.26 17.53 -29.16
CA LEU A 567 -7.03 16.62 -28.03
C LEU A 567 -5.83 15.71 -28.28
N ARG A 568 -4.93 15.62 -27.31
CA ARG A 568 -3.69 14.84 -27.38
C ARG A 568 -3.70 13.68 -26.40
N PRO A 569 -3.58 12.42 -26.86
CA PRO A 569 -3.61 11.24 -26.00
C PRO A 569 -2.56 11.30 -24.89
N VAL A 570 -2.99 11.13 -23.64
CA VAL A 570 -2.10 11.20 -22.47
C VAL A 570 -1.39 9.87 -22.21
N LEU A 571 -1.96 8.75 -22.67
CA LEU A 571 -1.54 7.40 -22.33
C LEU A 571 -0.98 6.62 -23.52
N SER A 572 0.15 5.97 -23.31
CA SER A 572 0.64 4.87 -24.17
C SER A 572 0.74 3.58 -23.37
N LEU A 573 0.35 2.46 -23.96
CA LEU A 573 0.44 1.11 -23.39
C LEU A 573 1.49 0.31 -24.14
N LYS A 574 2.52 -0.15 -23.42
CA LYS A 574 3.68 -0.82 -23.99
C LYS A 574 4.00 -2.13 -23.29
N GLY A 575 4.61 -3.05 -24.02
CA GLY A 575 5.09 -4.34 -23.52
C GLY A 575 6.40 -4.74 -24.19
N LYS A 576 7.14 -5.68 -23.61
CA LYS A 576 8.31 -6.29 -24.25
C LYS A 576 7.98 -7.65 -24.86
N ILE A 577 8.61 -7.94 -25.99
CA ILE A 577 8.66 -9.27 -26.56
C ILE A 577 9.45 -10.18 -25.60
N GLY A 578 8.83 -11.26 -25.15
CA GLY A 578 9.47 -12.27 -24.31
C GLY A 578 10.12 -13.40 -25.10
N ALA A 579 9.58 -13.72 -26.28
CA ALA A 579 10.11 -14.78 -27.14
C ALA A 579 9.72 -14.57 -28.61
N ILE A 580 10.57 -15.06 -29.51
CA ILE A 580 10.30 -15.21 -30.94
C ILE A 580 10.19 -16.70 -31.27
N ARG A 581 9.28 -17.07 -32.17
CA ARG A 581 9.03 -18.43 -32.62
C ARG A 581 8.80 -18.45 -34.13
N GLU A 582 9.45 -19.38 -34.82
CA GLU A 582 9.10 -19.75 -36.19
C GLU A 582 7.94 -20.73 -36.14
N ILE A 583 6.93 -20.51 -36.99
CA ILE A 583 5.72 -21.32 -37.07
C ILE A 583 5.59 -21.78 -38.52
N GLU A 584 5.56 -23.08 -38.73
CA GLU A 584 5.47 -23.67 -40.07
C GLU A 584 4.02 -23.61 -40.59
N GLU A 585 3.87 -23.71 -41.91
CA GLU A 585 2.55 -23.74 -42.55
C GLU A 585 1.67 -24.86 -41.95
N GLY A 586 0.42 -24.53 -41.63
CA GLY A 586 -0.54 -25.47 -41.05
C GLY A 586 -0.42 -25.68 -39.54
N GLU A 587 0.62 -25.19 -38.87
CA GLU A 587 0.72 -25.20 -37.42
C GLU A 587 -0.31 -24.25 -36.76
N THR A 588 -0.57 -24.43 -35.47
CA THR A 588 -1.62 -23.69 -34.75
C THR A 588 -1.10 -23.01 -33.49
N LEU A 589 -1.64 -21.84 -33.16
CA LEU A 589 -1.20 -21.01 -32.03
C LEU A 589 -2.21 -21.02 -30.86
N GLY A 590 -1.66 -21.16 -29.65
CA GLY A 590 -2.34 -20.85 -28.39
C GLY A 590 -3.55 -21.73 -28.03
N TYR A 591 -4.30 -21.27 -27.01
CA TYR A 591 -5.41 -22.04 -26.44
C TYR A 591 -6.53 -22.30 -27.43
N GLY A 592 -6.88 -23.58 -27.57
CA GLY A 592 -7.97 -24.03 -28.44
C GLY A 592 -7.65 -23.92 -29.93
N ARG A 593 -6.38 -23.74 -30.29
CA ARG A 593 -5.90 -23.77 -31.69
C ARG A 593 -6.70 -22.82 -32.60
N ALA A 594 -7.06 -21.66 -32.05
CA ALA A 594 -7.98 -20.71 -32.69
C ALA A 594 -7.38 -20.03 -33.92
N TYR A 595 -6.06 -20.06 -34.06
CA TYR A 595 -5.33 -19.58 -35.22
C TYR A 595 -4.52 -20.71 -35.81
N ARG A 596 -4.54 -20.82 -37.14
CA ARG A 596 -3.74 -21.73 -37.95
C ARG A 596 -2.93 -20.91 -38.95
N ALA A 597 -1.62 -21.10 -38.95
CA ALA A 597 -0.73 -20.44 -39.90
C ALA A 597 -1.06 -20.90 -41.33
N LYS A 598 -1.26 -19.93 -42.23
CA LYS A 598 -1.57 -20.19 -43.65
C LYS A 598 -0.32 -20.34 -44.51
N GLU A 599 0.79 -19.82 -44.01
CA GLU A 599 2.13 -19.88 -44.59
C GLU A 599 3.11 -19.88 -43.43
N LYS A 600 4.40 -20.09 -43.72
CA LYS A 600 5.45 -19.97 -42.70
C LYS A 600 5.48 -18.54 -42.16
N MET A 601 5.48 -18.40 -40.84
CA MET A 601 5.40 -17.10 -40.17
C MET A 601 6.31 -17.00 -38.94
N THR A 602 6.75 -15.79 -38.61
CA THR A 602 7.47 -15.47 -37.38
C THR A 602 6.51 -14.87 -36.36
N ALA A 603 6.34 -15.55 -35.23
CA ALA A 603 5.46 -15.14 -34.14
C ALA A 603 6.25 -14.52 -32.96
N ALA A 604 5.84 -13.33 -32.54
CA ALA A 604 6.37 -12.67 -31.34
C ALA A 604 5.41 -12.83 -30.15
N VAL A 605 5.90 -13.38 -29.04
CA VAL A 605 5.14 -13.51 -27.78
C VAL A 605 5.43 -12.31 -26.91
N VAL A 606 4.42 -11.47 -26.68
CA VAL A 606 4.51 -10.24 -25.88
C VAL A 606 4.06 -10.53 -24.45
N THR A 607 4.77 -9.97 -23.48
CA THR A 607 4.55 -10.21 -22.04
C THR A 607 3.38 -9.40 -21.45
N LEU A 608 2.26 -9.34 -22.17
CA LEU A 608 1.10 -8.54 -21.85
C LEU A 608 -0.18 -9.36 -22.10
N GLY A 609 -1.07 -9.48 -21.11
CA GLY A 609 -2.28 -10.30 -21.23
C GLY A 609 -3.49 -9.75 -20.49
N TYR A 610 -4.55 -10.55 -20.37
CA TYR A 610 -5.82 -10.05 -19.82
C TYR A 610 -5.79 -9.72 -18.33
N ALA A 611 -4.86 -10.28 -17.55
CA ALA A 611 -4.65 -9.87 -16.16
C ALA A 611 -3.92 -8.51 -16.04
N ASP A 612 -3.38 -7.99 -17.14
CA ASP A 612 -2.89 -6.61 -17.26
C ASP A 612 -3.97 -5.63 -17.74
N GLY A 613 -5.18 -6.12 -18.02
CA GLY A 613 -6.31 -5.30 -18.46
C GLY A 613 -6.58 -5.33 -19.95
N ILE A 614 -5.87 -6.16 -20.74
CA ILE A 614 -6.21 -6.35 -22.15
C ILE A 614 -7.47 -7.20 -22.29
N PRO A 615 -8.49 -6.76 -23.01
CA PRO A 615 -9.66 -7.58 -23.27
C PRO A 615 -9.25 -8.88 -23.98
N ARG A 616 -9.69 -10.02 -23.46
CA ARG A 616 -9.35 -11.33 -24.05
C ARG A 616 -9.84 -11.47 -25.50
N GLY A 617 -10.91 -10.76 -25.85
CA GLY A 617 -11.49 -10.71 -27.19
C GLY A 617 -10.94 -9.60 -28.07
N LEU A 618 -9.89 -8.89 -27.67
CA LEU A 618 -9.25 -7.88 -28.52
C LEU A 618 -8.73 -8.54 -29.80
N THR A 619 -9.27 -8.08 -30.93
CA THR A 619 -8.71 -8.25 -32.26
C THR A 619 -8.12 -6.92 -32.72
N GLY A 620 -7.14 -6.96 -33.63
CA GLY A 620 -6.50 -5.76 -34.14
C GLY A 620 -5.00 -5.92 -34.25
N GLU A 621 -4.30 -4.80 -34.16
CA GLU A 621 -2.87 -4.71 -34.42
C GLU A 621 -2.12 -4.15 -33.21
N ALA A 622 -0.80 -4.29 -33.22
CA ALA A 622 0.14 -3.60 -32.35
C ALA A 622 1.25 -2.96 -33.22
N LEU A 623 2.05 -2.07 -32.63
CA LEU A 623 3.21 -1.50 -33.30
C LEU A 623 4.51 -2.13 -32.80
N VAL A 624 5.35 -2.51 -33.75
CA VAL A 624 6.72 -2.99 -33.53
C VAL A 624 7.62 -2.33 -34.57
N HIS A 625 8.72 -1.69 -34.14
CA HIS A 625 9.65 -0.97 -35.03
C HIS A 625 8.95 0.02 -35.97
N GLY A 626 7.92 0.72 -35.48
CA GLY A 626 7.13 1.68 -36.24
C GLY A 626 6.20 1.09 -37.31
N ARG A 627 5.99 -0.23 -37.32
CA ARG A 627 5.08 -0.91 -38.26
C ARG A 627 3.94 -1.59 -37.52
N ARG A 628 2.75 -1.59 -38.15
CA ARG A 628 1.56 -2.31 -37.67
C ARG A 628 1.69 -3.80 -37.94
N VAL A 629 1.40 -4.61 -36.93
CA VAL A 629 1.43 -6.08 -36.98
C VAL A 629 0.19 -6.67 -36.32
N PRO A 630 -0.42 -7.71 -36.89
CA PRO A 630 -1.68 -8.24 -36.37
C PRO A 630 -1.46 -9.07 -35.10
N ILE A 631 -2.42 -8.97 -34.18
CA ILE A 631 -2.55 -9.86 -33.02
C ILE A 631 -3.16 -11.18 -33.51
N VAL A 632 -2.46 -12.29 -33.28
CA VAL A 632 -2.86 -13.63 -33.74
C VAL A 632 -3.11 -14.59 -32.58
N GLY A 633 -4.08 -15.49 -32.77
CA GLY A 633 -4.49 -16.43 -31.74
C GLY A 633 -5.28 -15.77 -30.60
N ARG A 634 -5.40 -16.47 -29.47
CA ARG A 634 -6.13 -15.97 -28.30
C ARG A 634 -5.19 -15.32 -27.30
N ILE A 635 -5.61 -14.18 -26.75
CA ILE A 635 -4.91 -13.52 -25.65
C ILE A 635 -5.00 -14.37 -24.37
N CYS A 636 -3.86 -14.61 -23.75
CA CYS A 636 -3.68 -15.38 -22.52
C CYS A 636 -3.69 -14.45 -21.29
N MET A 637 -3.59 -15.03 -20.09
CA MET A 637 -3.62 -14.27 -18.83
C MET A 637 -2.51 -13.22 -18.78
N ASP A 638 -1.32 -13.57 -19.28
CA ASP A 638 -0.10 -12.80 -19.12
C ASP A 638 0.62 -12.50 -20.42
N GLN A 639 0.09 -12.98 -21.55
CA GLN A 639 0.76 -12.93 -22.85
C GLN A 639 -0.23 -12.79 -24.00
N LEU A 640 0.25 -12.22 -25.11
CA LEU A 640 -0.41 -12.18 -26.41
C LEU A 640 0.62 -12.48 -27.49
N THR A 641 0.17 -12.82 -28.69
CA THR A 641 1.03 -13.18 -29.81
C THR A 641 0.78 -12.26 -30.99
N LEU A 642 1.86 -11.83 -31.65
CA LEU A 642 1.84 -11.00 -32.86
C LEU A 642 2.46 -11.78 -34.02
N ASP A 643 1.96 -11.56 -35.23
CA ASP A 643 2.65 -11.95 -36.46
C ASP A 643 3.62 -10.84 -36.87
N VAL A 644 4.91 -11.13 -36.80
CA VAL A 644 5.99 -10.18 -37.12
C VAL A 644 6.76 -10.58 -38.38
N SER A 645 6.20 -11.46 -39.22
CA SER A 645 6.87 -11.99 -40.41
C SER A 645 7.33 -10.90 -41.39
N GLY A 646 6.62 -9.76 -41.43
CA GLY A 646 6.94 -8.61 -42.29
C GLY A 646 7.94 -7.60 -41.70
N ILE A 647 8.58 -7.93 -40.58
CA ILE A 647 9.53 -7.05 -39.88
C ILE A 647 10.85 -7.78 -39.64
N GLU A 648 11.93 -7.20 -40.14
CA GLU A 648 13.29 -7.71 -39.93
C GLU A 648 13.81 -7.34 -38.53
N ASP A 649 14.77 -8.13 -38.04
CA ASP A 649 15.52 -7.90 -36.78
C ASP A 649 14.68 -7.80 -35.49
N VAL A 650 13.48 -8.37 -35.47
CA VAL A 650 12.66 -8.45 -34.24
C VAL A 650 13.26 -9.47 -33.27
N LYS A 651 13.51 -9.04 -32.02
CA LYS A 651 14.13 -9.87 -30.98
C LYS A 651 13.42 -9.74 -29.63
N ALA A 652 13.73 -10.70 -28.75
CA ALA A 652 13.30 -10.62 -27.35
C ALA A 652 13.86 -9.35 -26.70
N GLY A 653 13.02 -8.65 -25.94
CA GLY A 653 13.32 -7.37 -25.31
C GLY A 653 12.83 -6.15 -26.08
N ASP A 654 12.51 -6.29 -27.38
CA ASP A 654 11.98 -5.18 -28.18
C ASP A 654 10.62 -4.71 -27.66
N VAL A 655 10.36 -3.42 -27.86
CA VAL A 655 9.16 -2.76 -27.37
C VAL A 655 8.04 -2.91 -28.37
N VAL A 656 6.89 -3.35 -27.86
CA VAL A 656 5.61 -3.37 -28.57
C VAL A 656 4.74 -2.26 -28.00
N THR A 657 4.14 -1.46 -28.87
CA THR A 657 3.14 -0.44 -28.48
C THR A 657 1.74 -0.92 -28.88
N LEU A 658 0.89 -1.21 -27.87
CA LEU A 658 -0.51 -1.60 -28.09
C LEU A 658 -1.44 -0.38 -28.22
N ILE A 659 -1.12 0.69 -27.51
CA ILE A 659 -1.83 1.97 -27.57
C ILE A 659 -0.77 3.06 -27.55
N GLY A 660 -0.84 4.03 -28.45
CA GLY A 660 0.12 5.12 -28.56
C GLY A 660 0.89 5.10 -29.86
N ARG A 661 2.02 5.81 -29.87
CA ARG A 661 2.86 6.06 -31.04
C ARG A 661 4.15 5.25 -30.99
N ASP A 662 4.56 4.73 -32.14
CA ASP A 662 5.89 4.19 -32.41
C ASP A 662 6.35 4.67 -33.80
N GLY A 663 7.39 5.49 -33.85
CA GLY A 663 7.75 6.25 -35.06
C GLY A 663 6.58 7.13 -35.57
N GLU A 664 6.29 7.02 -36.87
CA GLU A 664 5.14 7.70 -37.49
C GLU A 664 3.81 6.96 -37.31
N ALA A 665 3.86 5.66 -36.95
CA ALA A 665 2.66 4.87 -36.75
C ALA A 665 2.02 5.14 -35.38
N PHE A 666 0.70 5.11 -35.35
CA PHE A 666 -0.09 5.39 -34.15
C PHE A 666 -1.30 4.45 -34.08
N ILE A 667 -1.54 3.87 -32.90
CA ILE A 667 -2.77 3.13 -32.56
C ILE A 667 -3.47 3.89 -31.45
N SER A 668 -4.70 4.32 -31.74
CA SER A 668 -5.51 5.07 -30.76
C SER A 668 -6.13 4.13 -29.72
N ALA A 669 -6.52 4.68 -28.56
CA ALA A 669 -7.21 3.90 -27.54
C ALA A 669 -8.64 3.52 -28.01
N GLU A 670 -9.22 4.37 -28.84
CA GLU A 670 -10.51 4.20 -29.51
C GLU A 670 -10.49 3.02 -30.47
N GLU A 671 -9.47 2.94 -31.31
CA GLU A 671 -9.25 1.82 -32.25
C GLU A 671 -9.08 0.50 -31.49
N ALA A 672 -8.23 0.49 -30.45
CA ALA A 672 -8.03 -0.68 -29.61
C ALA A 672 -9.33 -1.09 -28.87
N ALA A 673 -10.14 -0.13 -28.42
CA ALA A 673 -11.41 -0.43 -27.77
C ALA A 673 -12.43 -1.03 -28.75
N ALA A 674 -12.50 -0.49 -29.97
CA ALA A 674 -13.34 -1.01 -31.04
C ALA A 674 -12.96 -2.45 -31.42
N GLY A 675 -11.66 -2.75 -31.53
CA GLY A 675 -11.15 -4.10 -31.75
C GLY A 675 -11.50 -5.09 -30.62
N ALA A 676 -11.75 -4.59 -29.42
CA ALA A 676 -12.23 -5.39 -28.29
C ALA A 676 -13.76 -5.45 -28.16
N GLY A 677 -14.51 -4.81 -29.06
CA GLY A 677 -15.97 -4.72 -28.98
C GLY A 677 -16.46 -3.92 -27.77
N THR A 678 -15.71 -2.90 -27.35
CA THR A 678 -16.05 -2.04 -26.21
C THR A 678 -15.74 -0.55 -26.49
N ILE A 679 -15.92 0.30 -25.47
CA ILE A 679 -15.64 1.73 -25.48
C ILE A 679 -14.30 2.04 -24.78
N THR A 680 -13.68 3.15 -25.15
CA THR A 680 -12.37 3.59 -24.60
C THR A 680 -12.38 3.69 -23.09
N ASN A 681 -13.50 4.14 -22.51
CA ASN A 681 -13.67 4.27 -21.07
C ASN A 681 -13.46 2.92 -20.34
N GLU A 682 -14.01 1.84 -20.88
CA GLU A 682 -13.85 0.51 -20.30
C GLU A 682 -12.39 0.05 -20.46
N LEU A 683 -11.85 0.12 -21.67
CA LEU A 683 -10.48 -0.32 -21.97
C LEU A 683 -9.46 0.31 -21.02
N LEU A 684 -9.47 1.64 -20.91
CA LEU A 684 -8.49 2.38 -20.11
C LEU A 684 -8.73 2.20 -18.60
N SER A 685 -9.98 2.26 -18.14
CA SER A 685 -10.27 2.12 -16.70
C SER A 685 -9.99 0.72 -16.13
N ARG A 686 -9.91 -0.30 -17.00
CA ARG A 686 -9.63 -1.68 -16.61
C ARG A 686 -8.14 -2.06 -16.67
N LEU A 687 -7.26 -1.13 -17.04
CA LEU A 687 -5.80 -1.37 -17.02
C LEU A 687 -5.33 -1.81 -15.63
N GLY A 688 -4.68 -2.97 -15.60
CA GLY A 688 -4.37 -3.70 -14.38
C GLY A 688 -3.33 -3.02 -13.49
N PRO A 689 -3.33 -3.29 -12.19
CA PRO A 689 -2.36 -2.74 -11.25
C PRO A 689 -0.95 -3.34 -11.40
N ARG A 690 -0.78 -4.39 -12.22
CA ARG A 690 0.53 -5.00 -12.51
C ARG A 690 1.37 -4.20 -13.51
N LEU A 691 0.72 -3.32 -14.27
CA LEU A 691 1.41 -2.46 -15.22
C LEU A 691 2.24 -1.42 -14.46
N GLY A 692 3.53 -1.34 -14.79
CA GLY A 692 4.36 -0.22 -14.38
C GLY A 692 3.76 1.10 -14.90
N ARG A 693 3.98 2.20 -14.19
CA ARG A 693 3.54 3.53 -14.64
C ARG A 693 4.74 4.46 -14.68
N VAL A 694 4.99 5.05 -15.83
CA VAL A 694 6.10 5.95 -16.08
C VAL A 694 5.54 7.30 -16.48
N VAL A 695 5.85 8.33 -15.71
CA VAL A 695 5.44 9.70 -16.00
C VAL A 695 6.49 10.34 -16.90
N LEU A 696 6.05 10.85 -18.04
CA LEU A 696 6.85 11.63 -18.99
C LEU A 696 6.51 13.11 -18.79
N SER A 697 7.54 13.94 -18.62
CA SER A 697 7.42 15.37 -18.28
C SER A 697 7.83 16.29 -19.41
#